data_AF-A0A397G4E8-F1
#
_entry.id   AF-A0A397G4E8-F1
#
_cell.length_a   1.000
_cell.length_b   1.000
_cell.length_c   1.000
_cell.angle_alpha   90.00
_cell.angle_beta   90.00
_cell.angle_gamma   90.00
#
_symmetry.space_group_name_H-M   'P 1'
#
loop_
_entity.id
_entity.type
_entity.pdbx_description
1 polymer ?
#
loop_
_entity_poly.entity_id
_entity_poly.type
_entity_poly.pdbx_seq_one_letter_code
_entity_poly.pdbx_strand_id
1 'polypeptide(L)'
;MFTCICKECGAYHLTGCKTCTSKHFKNNFCKWTSGNEKIDKSIQDAQLTASESKKAIEWIPYNGFKDIKEIAKDGFGTIYYAKWIDGYITGWDIEKKQWKRYGKFEVVLKKFDNFENSNEEFLNELENCFKGITKDPKTNKYMIVLEYMPDEYVSKHFKNNFCKWTSGNEKIDKFIQDAQLNASKSKEAIEWIPYHGFKDIKEIAKGGFSTIYYAKWIDGYITGWDIKKTQWERCGNPEVVLKKFDNFANSNENLINEMAIHLNATNLLCFSIRIYGITKDPETNKYMMVLEYMPDGNLRDYLKNHFDNIDWDDKLSFLYYLTFDFIRFHRSDIIHQDFHPGNILLRNFKSDIRISDFGLMVLKKFDNFANSNENLINEMAIHLNATNLLCFSIRIYGITKDPETNKYMMVLEYMPDGNLRDYLKNHFDNIDWDDKLSFLYYLTFDFIRFHRSDIIHQDFHPGNILLRNFKSDIRISDFGLSKIVGKSLENSNDRNIFGVLPYIAPEVLCGEEYTKAADVYSFGITAYEIITGFAPYYGVPHDRELSRQICNGLRPKIPFHTPRLITEIIMRSWDARITHRPTFEELCRKLFKYLNDYQEGKGEITIQIGIAENFSKNKSKGGLWRTIRGGNSTIKTPTPLNYQTHPEAIYTSRLLNYSNLPKPKNEEIFEKELEEIAKSVSVLSAVASEPINMHVP
;
A
#
# COMPACT_ATOMS: atom_id res chain seq x y z
N MET A 1 5.14 1.38 35.86
CA MET A 1 3.93 0.66 36.30
C MET A 1 3.67 1.09 37.74
N PHE A 2 2.72 2.00 37.97
CA PHE A 2 2.37 2.46 39.33
C PHE A 2 1.56 1.37 40.03
N THR A 3 2.09 0.78 41.09
CA THR A 3 1.36 -0.15 41.96
C THR A 3 0.55 0.64 42.98
N CYS A 4 -0.75 0.37 43.10
CA CYS A 4 -1.59 0.94 44.14
C CYS A 4 -1.52 0.08 45.40
N ILE A 5 -1.30 0.68 46.57
CA ILE A 5 -1.37 -0.01 47.86
C ILE A 5 -2.83 -0.03 48.33
N CYS A 6 -3.35 -1.22 48.65
CA CYS A 6 -4.67 -1.33 49.27
C CYS A 6 -4.66 -0.75 50.69
N LYS A 7 -5.50 0.25 50.96
CA LYS A 7 -5.61 0.88 52.28
C LYS A 7 -6.14 -0.04 53.39
N GLU A 8 -6.76 -1.17 53.05
CA GLU A 8 -7.31 -2.11 54.02
C GLU A 8 -6.33 -3.23 54.40
N CYS A 9 -5.61 -3.81 53.43
CA CYS A 9 -4.74 -4.97 53.67
C CYS A 9 -3.24 -4.70 53.43
N GLY A 10 -2.87 -3.51 52.93
CA GLY A 10 -1.49 -3.12 52.69
C GLY A 10 -0.81 -3.77 51.48
N ALA A 11 -1.52 -4.61 50.71
CA ALA A 11 -0.96 -5.30 49.55
C ALA A 11 -0.89 -4.42 48.29
N TYR A 12 0.12 -4.67 47.44
CA TYR A 12 0.31 -4.01 46.15
C TYR A 12 -0.54 -4.65 45.06
N HIS A 13 -1.31 -3.85 44.34
CA HIS A 13 -2.15 -4.30 43.24
C HIS A 13 -2.13 -3.32 42.06
N LEU A 14 -2.37 -3.84 40.86
CA LEU A 14 -2.48 -3.04 39.62
C LEU A 14 -3.76 -2.19 39.61
N THR A 15 -4.89 -2.74 40.06
CA THR A 15 -6.19 -2.05 40.17
C THR A 15 -7.07 -2.73 41.23
N GLY A 16 -7.51 -1.99 42.26
CA GLY A 16 -8.39 -2.53 43.31
C GLY A 16 -7.77 -3.67 44.15
N CYS A 17 -8.44 -4.08 45.23
CA CYS A 17 -8.04 -5.27 46.00
C CYS A 17 -9.15 -6.31 45.94
N LYS A 18 -8.95 -7.36 45.13
CA LYS A 18 -9.92 -8.46 44.96
C LYS A 18 -10.28 -9.09 46.30
N THR A 19 -9.29 -9.43 47.13
CA THR A 19 -9.49 -10.11 48.41
C THR A 19 -10.39 -9.30 49.37
N CYS A 20 -10.13 -7.99 49.51
CA CYS A 20 -10.97 -7.11 50.33
C CYS A 20 -12.37 -6.96 49.74
N THR A 21 -12.48 -6.78 48.43
CA THR A 21 -13.75 -6.62 47.72
C THR A 21 -14.64 -7.85 47.89
N SER A 22 -14.11 -9.07 47.67
CA SER A 22 -14.85 -10.32 47.87
C SER A 22 -15.31 -10.50 49.31
N LYS A 23 -14.51 -10.07 50.31
CA LYS A 23 -14.90 -10.12 51.73
C LYS A 23 -16.10 -9.22 52.02
N HIS A 24 -16.13 -8.01 51.47
CA HIS A 24 -17.27 -7.09 51.62
C HIS A 24 -18.54 -7.64 50.96
N PHE A 25 -18.42 -8.28 49.79
CA PHE A 25 -19.56 -8.95 49.16
C PHE A 25 -20.10 -10.11 50.01
N LYS A 26 -19.24 -10.99 50.54
CA LYS A 26 -19.67 -12.11 51.42
C LYS A 26 -20.49 -11.62 52.62
N ASN A 27 -20.11 -10.51 53.22
CA ASN A 27 -20.82 -9.92 54.36
C ASN A 27 -22.23 -9.40 54.01
N ASN A 28 -22.54 -9.24 52.72
CA ASN A 28 -23.85 -8.76 52.24
C ASN A 28 -24.72 -9.87 51.64
N PHE A 29 -24.24 -11.11 51.48
CA PHE A 29 -25.02 -12.19 50.85
C PHE A 29 -26.31 -12.52 51.60
N CYS A 30 -26.35 -12.35 52.92
CA CYS A 30 -27.56 -12.55 53.71
C CYS A 30 -28.56 -11.38 53.68
N LYS A 31 -28.22 -10.25 53.03
CA LYS A 31 -29.05 -9.03 53.03
C LYS A 31 -30.02 -8.95 51.85
N TRP A 32 -29.94 -9.88 50.91
CA TRP A 32 -30.81 -9.93 49.75
C TRP A 32 -31.01 -11.37 49.28
N THR A 33 -32.09 -11.62 48.56
CA THR A 33 -32.33 -12.86 47.81
C THR A 33 -33.21 -12.52 46.62
N SER A 34 -33.00 -13.21 45.50
CA SER A 34 -33.89 -13.14 44.33
C SER A 34 -35.15 -14.00 44.48
N GLY A 35 -35.16 -14.91 45.47
CA GLY A 35 -36.12 -16.00 45.58
C GLY A 35 -35.85 -17.16 44.61
N ASN A 36 -34.67 -17.21 43.99
CA ASN A 36 -34.18 -18.34 43.18
C ASN A 36 -32.72 -18.65 43.55
N GLU A 37 -32.51 -19.82 44.15
CA GLU A 37 -31.20 -20.26 44.64
C GLU A 37 -30.12 -20.33 43.55
N LYS A 38 -30.49 -20.69 42.31
CA LYS A 38 -29.54 -20.75 41.19
C LYS A 38 -29.05 -19.35 40.82
N ILE A 39 -29.96 -18.38 40.72
CA ILE A 39 -29.63 -16.98 40.41
C ILE A 39 -28.80 -16.38 41.55
N ASP A 40 -29.21 -16.62 42.80
CA ASP A 40 -28.49 -16.13 43.98
C ASP A 40 -27.05 -16.65 43.97
N LYS A 41 -26.85 -17.94 43.70
CA LYS A 41 -25.52 -18.55 43.59
C LYS A 41 -24.70 -17.96 42.44
N SER A 42 -25.28 -17.78 41.24
CA SER A 42 -24.57 -17.18 40.10
C SER A 42 -24.10 -15.75 40.37
N ILE A 43 -24.93 -14.93 41.01
CA ILE A 43 -24.57 -13.56 41.40
C ILE A 43 -23.45 -13.58 42.46
N GLN A 44 -23.56 -14.45 43.47
CA GLN A 44 -22.54 -14.59 44.51
C GLN A 44 -21.20 -15.05 43.92
N ASP A 45 -21.19 -16.05 43.05
CA ASP A 45 -19.98 -16.57 42.41
C ASP A 45 -19.29 -15.48 41.57
N ALA A 46 -20.06 -14.72 40.77
CA ALA A 46 -19.54 -13.61 39.99
C ALA A 46 -18.97 -12.47 40.87
N GLN A 47 -19.62 -12.14 41.99
CA GLN A 47 -19.12 -11.16 42.96
C GLN A 47 -17.80 -11.59 43.62
N LEU A 48 -17.58 -12.90 43.82
CA LEU A 48 -16.35 -13.44 44.39
C LEU A 48 -15.19 -13.45 43.38
N THR A 49 -15.48 -13.64 42.09
CA THR A 49 -14.45 -13.72 41.04
C THR A 49 -14.05 -12.37 40.48
N ALA A 50 -14.91 -11.35 40.56
CA ALA A 50 -14.69 -10.00 40.04
C ALA A 50 -13.34 -9.39 40.48
N SER A 51 -12.57 -8.89 39.51
CA SER A 51 -11.28 -8.22 39.75
C SER A 51 -11.43 -6.77 40.23
N GLU A 52 -12.58 -6.15 39.95
CA GLU A 52 -12.93 -4.78 40.34
C GLU A 52 -14.39 -4.74 40.80
N SER A 53 -14.69 -3.99 41.87
CA SER A 53 -16.06 -3.89 42.41
C SER A 53 -17.08 -3.34 41.40
N LYS A 54 -16.64 -2.53 40.43
CA LYS A 54 -17.49 -1.94 39.38
C LYS A 54 -17.92 -2.92 38.29
N LYS A 55 -17.29 -4.09 38.22
CA LYS A 55 -17.60 -5.17 37.26
C LYS A 55 -18.45 -6.27 37.89
N ALA A 56 -18.74 -6.17 39.19
CA ALA A 56 -19.53 -7.17 39.88
C ALA A 56 -21.01 -7.02 39.53
N ILE A 57 -21.67 -8.11 39.15
CA ILE A 57 -23.11 -8.14 38.90
C ILE A 57 -23.88 -8.10 40.23
N GLU A 58 -25.05 -7.45 40.23
CA GLU A 58 -25.84 -7.22 41.43
C GLU A 58 -27.25 -7.81 41.33
N TRP A 59 -27.82 -8.20 42.46
CA TRP A 59 -29.27 -8.26 42.58
C TRP A 59 -29.83 -6.86 42.81
N ILE A 60 -30.75 -6.43 41.96
CA ILE A 60 -31.30 -5.07 41.99
C ILE A 60 -32.80 -5.15 42.28
N PRO A 61 -33.26 -4.69 43.46
CA PRO A 61 -34.70 -4.61 43.76
C PRO A 61 -35.44 -3.79 42.70
N TYR A 62 -36.55 -4.31 42.18
CA TYR A 62 -37.27 -3.69 41.06
C TYR A 62 -37.80 -2.27 41.37
N ASN A 63 -38.09 -1.98 42.64
CA ASN A 63 -38.48 -0.65 43.11
C ASN A 63 -37.35 0.39 43.03
N GLY A 64 -36.11 -0.03 42.80
CA GLY A 64 -34.96 0.83 42.52
C GLY A 64 -34.97 1.45 41.12
N PHE A 65 -35.91 1.07 40.24
CA PHE A 65 -36.09 1.62 38.91
C PHE A 65 -37.24 2.63 38.83
N LYS A 66 -37.03 3.73 38.08
CA LYS A 66 -38.02 4.76 37.75
C LYS A 66 -38.12 4.95 36.25
N ASP A 67 -39.19 5.61 35.82
CA ASP A 67 -39.45 5.97 34.41
C ASP A 67 -39.36 4.77 33.44
N ILE A 68 -39.84 3.59 33.88
CA ILE A 68 -39.77 2.36 33.08
C ILE A 68 -40.65 2.50 31.84
N LYS A 69 -40.07 2.35 30.66
CA LYS A 69 -40.74 2.49 29.35
C LYS A 69 -40.33 1.35 28.43
N GLU A 70 -41.30 0.69 27.81
CA GLU A 70 -41.01 -0.27 26.74
C GLU A 70 -40.40 0.48 25.54
N ILE A 71 -39.29 -0.03 25.02
CA ILE A 71 -38.56 0.58 23.90
C ILE A 71 -38.44 -0.34 22.69
N ALA A 72 -38.54 -1.65 22.87
CA ALA A 72 -38.56 -2.62 21.79
C ALA A 72 -39.19 -3.95 22.23
N LYS A 73 -39.75 -4.68 21.28
CA LYS A 73 -40.23 -6.05 21.45
C LYS A 73 -39.89 -6.84 20.18
N ASP A 74 -39.28 -8.00 20.35
CA ASP A 74 -38.94 -8.92 19.26
C ASP A 74 -39.27 -10.37 19.63
N GLY A 75 -38.87 -11.33 18.78
CA GLY A 75 -39.10 -12.76 19.01
C GLY A 75 -38.32 -13.37 20.19
N PHE A 76 -37.42 -12.60 20.82
CA PHE A 76 -36.58 -13.06 21.94
C PHE A 76 -36.95 -12.40 23.28
N GLY A 77 -37.82 -11.39 23.29
CA GLY A 77 -38.36 -10.80 24.50
C GLY A 77 -38.80 -9.34 24.35
N THR A 78 -38.99 -8.69 25.50
CA THR A 78 -39.38 -7.27 25.58
C THR A 78 -38.28 -6.47 26.30
N ILE A 79 -37.96 -5.29 25.77
CA ILE A 79 -36.88 -4.42 26.22
C ILE A 79 -37.47 -3.13 26.76
N TYR A 80 -37.03 -2.74 27.96
CA TYR A 80 -37.46 -1.52 28.62
C TYR A 80 -36.27 -0.62 28.93
N TYR A 81 -36.43 0.69 28.75
CA TYR A 81 -35.57 1.70 29.35
C TYR A 81 -36.01 1.95 30.79
N ALA A 82 -35.06 2.19 31.70
CA ALA A 82 -35.34 2.63 33.06
C ALA A 82 -34.20 3.49 33.65
N LYS A 83 -34.53 4.28 34.68
CA LYS A 83 -33.54 4.97 35.51
C LYS A 83 -33.34 4.21 36.82
N TRP A 84 -32.12 3.71 37.04
CA TRP A 84 -31.70 3.12 38.31
C TRP A 84 -31.31 4.23 39.29
N ILE A 85 -32.01 4.33 40.42
CA ILE A 85 -31.86 5.44 41.38
C ILE A 85 -30.47 5.45 42.03
N ASP A 86 -30.01 4.29 42.47
CA ASP A 86 -28.74 4.16 43.19
C ASP A 86 -27.55 4.00 42.24
N GLY A 87 -27.75 3.40 41.07
CA GLY A 87 -26.68 3.08 40.13
C GLY A 87 -25.74 1.97 40.64
N TYR A 88 -24.73 1.65 39.82
CA TYR A 88 -23.81 0.55 40.09
C TYR A 88 -22.78 0.91 41.18
N ILE A 89 -22.21 -0.13 41.80
CA ILE A 89 -21.14 0.00 42.80
C ILE A 89 -19.87 0.57 42.15
N THR A 90 -19.32 1.65 42.68
CA THR A 90 -18.04 2.24 42.20
C THR A 90 -16.85 1.87 43.08
N GLY A 91 -17.08 1.51 44.34
CA GLY A 91 -16.03 1.13 45.29
C GLY A 91 -16.55 1.02 46.72
N TRP A 92 -15.69 0.61 47.66
CA TRP A 92 -16.02 0.54 49.08
C TRP A 92 -15.59 1.82 49.81
N ASP A 93 -16.48 2.37 50.65
CA ASP A 93 -16.14 3.46 51.57
C ASP A 93 -15.70 2.87 52.92
N ILE A 94 -14.41 2.97 53.23
CA ILE A 94 -13.81 2.39 54.44
C ILE A 94 -14.35 3.07 55.71
N GLU A 95 -14.52 4.40 55.67
CA GLU A 95 -14.95 5.19 56.83
C GLU A 95 -16.43 4.95 57.12
N LYS A 96 -17.26 4.96 56.07
CA LYS A 96 -18.71 4.79 56.20
C LYS A 96 -19.15 3.32 56.23
N LYS A 97 -18.23 2.39 55.98
CA LYS A 97 -18.47 0.93 55.91
C LYS A 97 -19.66 0.56 55.01
N GLN A 98 -19.73 1.19 53.84
CA GLN A 98 -20.80 0.97 52.86
C GLN A 98 -20.27 1.07 51.42
N TRP A 99 -21.03 0.52 50.47
CA TRP A 99 -20.72 0.68 49.05
C TRP A 99 -20.94 2.11 48.58
N LYS A 100 -19.94 2.67 47.88
CA LYS A 100 -20.10 3.87 47.06
C LYS A 100 -20.85 3.49 45.79
N ARG A 101 -21.82 4.32 45.46
CA ARG A 101 -22.76 4.14 44.35
C ARG A 101 -22.54 5.26 43.33
N TYR A 102 -22.67 4.97 42.04
CA TYR A 102 -22.55 5.98 40.99
C TYR A 102 -23.64 7.07 41.11
N GLY A 103 -24.81 6.71 41.64
CA GLY A 103 -26.00 7.55 41.64
C GLY A 103 -26.88 7.25 40.43
N LYS A 104 -27.81 8.17 40.11
CA LYS A 104 -28.81 7.98 39.04
C LYS A 104 -28.14 7.54 37.73
N PHE A 105 -28.52 6.37 37.24
CA PHE A 105 -27.92 5.73 36.08
C PHE A 105 -28.99 5.19 35.13
N GLU A 106 -28.79 5.29 33.82
CA GLU A 106 -29.74 4.80 32.82
C GLU A 106 -29.41 3.35 32.46
N VAL A 107 -30.44 2.50 32.39
CA VAL A 107 -30.29 1.07 32.15
C VAL A 107 -31.33 0.54 31.16
N VAL A 108 -30.99 -0.58 30.53
CA VAL A 108 -31.94 -1.43 29.80
C VAL A 108 -32.34 -2.60 30.69
N LEU A 109 -33.65 -2.86 30.79
CA LEU A 109 -34.22 -4.07 31.38
C LEU A 109 -34.66 -4.99 30.23
N LYS A 110 -34.01 -6.13 30.05
CA LYS A 110 -34.41 -7.14 29.05
C LYS A 110 -35.18 -8.27 29.73
N LYS A 111 -36.44 -8.43 29.31
CA LYS A 111 -37.36 -9.46 29.79
C LYS A 111 -37.47 -10.57 28.75
N PHE A 112 -37.05 -11.77 29.14
CA PHE A 112 -37.13 -12.95 28.27
C PHE A 112 -38.47 -13.67 28.45
N ASP A 113 -38.96 -14.26 27.37
CA ASP A 113 -40.19 -15.05 27.43
C ASP A 113 -39.96 -16.39 28.15
N ASN A 114 -38.79 -17.02 27.95
CA ASN A 114 -38.28 -18.19 28.68
C ASN A 114 -36.82 -17.96 29.14
N PHE A 115 -36.62 -17.80 30.45
CA PHE A 115 -35.29 -17.55 31.05
C PHE A 115 -34.38 -18.81 31.07
N GLU A 116 -34.95 -20.01 30.93
CA GLU A 116 -34.21 -21.28 31.05
C GLU A 116 -33.42 -21.68 29.78
N ASN A 117 -33.54 -20.94 28.67
CA ASN A 117 -32.88 -21.25 27.38
C ASN A 117 -31.82 -20.22 26.93
N SER A 118 -31.29 -19.39 27.83
CA SER A 118 -30.21 -18.45 27.44
C SER A 118 -28.86 -19.18 27.35
N ASN A 119 -28.35 -19.38 26.12
CA ASN A 119 -27.03 -19.95 25.82
C ASN A 119 -25.89 -19.23 26.58
N GLU A 120 -24.87 -19.98 27.03
CA GLU A 120 -23.62 -19.45 27.61
C GLU A 120 -22.91 -18.45 26.68
N GLU A 121 -23.08 -18.63 25.36
CA GLU A 121 -22.53 -17.77 24.31
C GLU A 121 -23.07 -16.33 24.37
N PHE A 122 -24.35 -16.14 24.74
CA PHE A 122 -24.99 -14.82 24.87
C PHE A 122 -24.56 -14.07 26.14
N LEU A 123 -24.22 -14.79 27.22
CA LEU A 123 -23.73 -14.18 28.45
C LEU A 123 -22.26 -13.73 28.32
N ASN A 124 -21.46 -14.42 27.51
CA ASN A 124 -20.07 -14.02 27.21
C ASN A 124 -19.98 -12.73 26.38
N GLU A 125 -20.94 -12.46 25.48
CA GLU A 125 -20.98 -11.20 24.71
C GLU A 125 -21.32 -9.97 25.57
N LEU A 126 -21.94 -10.17 26.73
CA LEU A 126 -22.48 -9.10 27.60
C LEU A 126 -21.60 -8.75 28.81
N GLU A 127 -20.42 -9.36 28.95
CA GLU A 127 -19.59 -9.32 30.17
C GLU A 127 -19.24 -7.88 30.63
N ASN A 128 -19.20 -6.91 29.72
CA ASN A 128 -18.89 -5.51 30.06
C ASN A 128 -20.12 -4.63 30.37
N CYS A 129 -21.30 -4.97 29.84
CA CYS A 129 -22.52 -4.16 29.95
C CYS A 129 -23.49 -4.69 31.01
N PHE A 130 -23.34 -5.95 31.43
CA PHE A 130 -24.20 -6.59 32.40
C PHE A 130 -23.98 -6.06 33.82
N LYS A 131 -25.01 -5.42 34.40
CA LYS A 131 -24.92 -4.81 35.73
C LYS A 131 -25.65 -5.61 36.81
N GLY A 132 -26.65 -6.41 36.44
CA GLY A 132 -27.35 -7.19 37.43
C GLY A 132 -28.66 -7.81 36.96
N ILE A 133 -29.38 -8.41 37.89
CA ILE A 133 -30.66 -9.08 37.65
C ILE A 133 -31.70 -8.44 38.55
N THR A 134 -32.92 -8.29 38.03
CA THR A 134 -34.10 -7.87 38.79
C THR A 134 -35.27 -8.80 38.52
N LYS A 135 -36.36 -8.65 39.28
CA LYS A 135 -37.58 -9.43 39.10
C LYS A 135 -38.79 -8.53 39.08
N ASP A 136 -39.54 -8.60 38.00
CA ASP A 136 -40.81 -7.89 37.83
C ASP A 136 -41.82 -8.41 38.87
N PRO A 137 -42.24 -7.61 39.86
CA PRO A 137 -43.20 -8.08 40.86
C PRO A 137 -44.59 -8.32 40.27
N LYS A 138 -44.93 -7.73 39.11
CA LYS A 138 -46.25 -7.91 38.49
C LYS A 138 -46.33 -9.21 37.71
N THR A 139 -45.28 -9.58 36.99
CA THR A 139 -45.30 -10.80 36.17
C THR A 139 -44.49 -11.95 36.76
N ASN A 140 -43.83 -11.73 37.89
CA ASN A 140 -42.94 -12.69 38.55
C ASN A 140 -41.79 -13.21 37.66
N LYS A 141 -41.45 -12.48 36.58
CA LYS A 141 -40.39 -12.85 35.63
C LYS A 141 -39.08 -12.11 35.96
N TYR A 142 -37.95 -12.81 35.79
CA TYR A 142 -36.63 -12.21 35.93
C TYR A 142 -36.26 -11.39 34.68
N MET A 143 -35.51 -10.31 34.90
CA MET A 143 -35.03 -9.42 33.85
C MET A 143 -33.54 -9.14 34.06
N ILE A 144 -32.81 -9.11 32.95
CA ILE A 144 -31.40 -8.72 32.93
C ILE A 144 -31.33 -7.19 32.89
N VAL A 145 -30.46 -6.62 33.72
CA VAL A 145 -30.18 -5.19 33.80
C VAL A 145 -28.84 -4.93 33.11
N LEU A 146 -28.91 -4.25 31.97
CA LEU A 146 -27.76 -3.85 31.17
C LEU A 146 -27.55 -2.34 31.31
N GLU A 147 -26.30 -1.90 31.23
CA GLU A 147 -26.00 -0.50 31.01
C GLU A 147 -26.67 -0.02 29.73
N TYR A 148 -27.36 1.11 29.81
CA TYR A 148 -27.98 1.69 28.63
C TYR A 148 -26.89 2.19 27.69
N MET A 149 -26.60 1.38 26.67
CA MET A 149 -25.73 1.75 25.56
C MET A 149 -26.63 2.02 24.35
N PRO A 150 -26.83 3.29 23.96
CA PRO A 150 -27.55 3.64 22.72
C PRO A 150 -26.97 2.95 21.47
N ASP A 151 -25.74 2.46 21.59
CA ASP A 151 -24.95 1.86 20.52
C ASP A 151 -25.21 0.35 20.27
N GLU A 152 -25.95 -0.35 21.14
CA GLU A 152 -26.16 -1.83 21.03
C GLU A 152 -26.96 -2.24 19.78
N TYR A 153 -27.54 -1.28 19.05
CA TYR A 153 -28.29 -1.48 17.80
C TYR A 153 -27.74 -0.68 16.60
N VAL A 154 -26.50 -0.19 16.67
CA VAL A 154 -25.87 0.64 15.62
C VAL A 154 -25.97 0.01 14.23
N SER A 155 -25.64 -1.28 14.13
CA SER A 155 -25.72 -2.02 12.87
C SER A 155 -27.14 -2.04 12.28
N LYS A 156 -28.19 -2.12 13.12
CA LYS A 156 -29.60 -2.08 12.68
C LYS A 156 -30.00 -0.70 12.15
N HIS A 157 -29.54 0.36 12.81
CA HIS A 157 -29.78 1.74 12.35
C HIS A 157 -29.07 2.04 11.03
N PHE A 158 -27.85 1.53 10.83
CA PHE A 158 -27.15 1.62 9.55
C PHE A 158 -27.85 0.81 8.45
N LYS A 159 -28.23 -0.45 8.70
CA LYS A 159 -28.97 -1.29 7.71
C LYS A 159 -30.20 -0.58 7.15
N ASN A 160 -30.97 0.08 8.00
CA ASN A 160 -32.18 0.81 7.58
C ASN A 160 -31.90 2.04 6.70
N ASN A 161 -30.64 2.50 6.63
CA ASN A 161 -30.22 3.66 5.85
C ASN A 161 -29.44 3.30 4.58
N PHE A 162 -29.12 2.03 4.33
CA PHE A 162 -28.33 1.62 3.15
C PHE A 162 -29.00 2.01 1.82
N CYS A 163 -30.33 2.06 1.77
CA CYS A 163 -31.06 2.48 0.58
C CYS A 163 -31.10 4.01 0.35
N LYS A 164 -30.55 4.82 1.27
CA LYS A 164 -30.62 6.28 1.21
C LYS A 164 -29.42 6.94 0.52
N TRP A 165 -28.37 6.18 0.22
CA TRP A 165 -27.17 6.69 -0.42
C TRP A 165 -26.52 5.61 -1.29
N THR A 166 -25.71 6.05 -2.25
CA THR A 166 -24.79 5.20 -3.02
C THR A 166 -23.60 6.07 -3.44
N SER A 167 -22.42 5.47 -3.49
CA SER A 167 -21.23 6.10 -4.07
C SER A 167 -21.21 6.05 -5.60
N GLY A 168 -22.08 5.23 -6.20
CA GLY A 168 -22.01 4.85 -7.61
C GLY A 168 -20.95 3.77 -7.90
N ASN A 169 -20.41 3.12 -6.87
CA ASN A 169 -19.51 1.96 -6.99
C ASN A 169 -19.88 0.88 -5.97
N GLU A 170 -20.32 -0.27 -6.46
CA GLU A 170 -20.82 -1.37 -5.60
C GLU A 170 -19.78 -1.91 -4.62
N LYS A 171 -18.49 -1.95 -5.00
CA LYS A 171 -17.41 -2.40 -4.10
C LYS A 171 -17.22 -1.44 -2.93
N ILE A 172 -17.25 -0.14 -3.21
CA ILE A 172 -17.14 0.91 -2.18
C ILE A 172 -18.37 0.91 -1.27
N ASP A 173 -19.56 0.80 -1.86
CA ASP A 173 -20.81 0.74 -1.10
C ASP A 173 -20.80 -0.45 -0.14
N LYS A 174 -20.44 -1.64 -0.64
CA LYS A 174 -20.30 -2.85 0.17
C LYS A 174 -19.25 -2.69 1.27
N PHE A 175 -18.09 -2.13 0.97
CA PHE A 175 -17.04 -1.89 1.96
C PHE A 175 -17.52 -0.98 3.11
N ILE A 176 -18.16 0.15 2.79
CA ILE A 176 -18.72 1.06 3.80
C ILE A 176 -19.80 0.35 4.62
N GLN A 177 -20.70 -0.39 3.96
CA GLN A 177 -21.77 -1.14 4.63
C GLN A 177 -21.19 -2.18 5.59
N ASP A 178 -20.25 -3.01 5.14
CA ASP A 178 -19.61 -4.04 5.96
C ASP A 178 -18.89 -3.41 7.16
N ALA A 179 -18.19 -2.29 6.96
CA ALA A 179 -17.57 -1.54 8.06
C ALA A 179 -18.60 -1.00 9.07
N GLN A 180 -19.73 -0.47 8.59
CA GLN A 180 -20.83 0.01 9.44
C GLN A 180 -21.51 -1.12 10.22
N LEU A 181 -21.61 -2.33 9.64
CA LEU A 181 -22.17 -3.50 10.31
C LEU A 181 -21.26 -4.06 11.40
N ASN A 182 -19.95 -3.97 11.19
CA ASN A 182 -18.93 -4.47 12.12
C ASN A 182 -18.53 -3.43 13.18
N ALA A 183 -18.98 -2.18 13.08
CA ALA A 183 -18.67 -1.14 14.04
C ALA A 183 -19.29 -1.44 15.42
N SER A 184 -18.46 -1.44 16.47
CA SER A 184 -18.93 -1.68 17.84
C SER A 184 -19.59 -0.44 18.47
N LYS A 185 -19.28 0.75 17.93
CA LYS A 185 -19.84 2.04 18.35
C LYS A 185 -20.15 2.92 17.16
N SER A 186 -21.13 3.81 17.30
CA SER A 186 -21.52 4.77 16.25
C SER A 186 -20.33 5.60 15.71
N LYS A 187 -19.40 5.98 16.59
CA LYS A 187 -18.22 6.79 16.25
C LYS A 187 -17.13 6.04 15.46
N GLU A 188 -17.16 4.71 15.46
CA GLU A 188 -16.18 3.86 14.76
C GLU A 188 -16.61 3.60 13.31
N ALA A 189 -17.88 3.85 12.98
CA ALA A 189 -18.42 3.67 11.65
C ALA A 189 -17.92 4.74 10.67
N ILE A 190 -17.51 4.29 9.48
CA ILE A 190 -17.20 5.17 8.34
C ILE A 190 -18.45 5.47 7.52
N GLU A 191 -18.42 6.59 6.80
CA GLU A 191 -19.56 7.10 6.05
C GLU A 191 -19.27 7.30 4.57
N TRP A 192 -20.30 7.18 3.74
CA TRP A 192 -20.31 7.87 2.45
C TRP A 192 -20.63 9.35 2.70
N ILE A 193 -19.73 10.24 2.31
CA ILE A 193 -19.84 11.68 2.59
C ILE A 193 -20.04 12.43 1.27
N PRO A 194 -21.22 13.05 1.05
CA PRO A 194 -21.46 13.84 -0.16
C PRO A 194 -20.48 15.00 -0.28
N TYR A 195 -19.84 15.14 -1.45
CA TYR A 195 -18.76 16.11 -1.66
C TYR A 195 -19.18 17.57 -1.41
N HIS A 196 -20.44 17.91 -1.69
CA HIS A 196 -20.99 19.25 -1.45
C HIS A 196 -21.08 19.62 0.04
N GLY A 197 -20.90 18.66 0.95
CA GLY A 197 -20.81 18.89 2.39
C GLY A 197 -19.46 19.48 2.85
N PHE A 198 -18.48 19.61 1.95
CA PHE A 198 -17.18 20.19 2.24
C PHE A 198 -17.09 21.67 1.81
N LYS A 199 -16.48 22.49 2.65
CA LYS A 199 -16.18 23.92 2.42
C LYS A 199 -14.70 24.21 2.61
N ASP A 200 -14.27 25.37 2.11
CA ASP A 200 -12.89 25.87 2.25
C ASP A 200 -11.83 24.87 1.77
N ILE A 201 -12.12 24.12 0.69
CA ILE A 201 -11.23 23.08 0.17
C ILE A 201 -9.94 23.72 -0.35
N LYS A 202 -8.78 23.29 0.17
CA LYS A 202 -7.47 23.83 -0.18
C LYS A 202 -6.45 22.70 -0.29
N GLU A 203 -5.69 22.66 -1.37
CA GLU A 203 -4.53 21.76 -1.47
C GLU A 203 -3.48 22.18 -0.43
N ILE A 204 -3.02 21.23 0.40
CA ILE A 204 -2.04 21.46 1.46
C ILE A 204 -0.75 20.66 1.29
N ALA A 205 -0.81 19.55 0.53
CA ALA A 205 0.37 18.79 0.16
C ALA A 205 0.12 18.00 -1.12
N LYS A 206 1.18 17.78 -1.88
CA LYS A 206 1.16 16.92 -3.06
C LYS A 206 2.50 16.20 -3.16
N GLY A 207 2.46 14.88 -3.26
CA GLY A 207 3.67 14.06 -3.31
C GLY A 207 3.32 12.58 -3.40
N GLY A 208 4.26 11.78 -3.92
CA GLY A 208 4.04 10.36 -4.19
C GLY A 208 2.83 10.14 -5.12
N PHE A 209 1.73 9.61 -4.57
CA PHE A 209 0.50 9.25 -5.29
C PHE A 209 -0.74 9.94 -4.78
N SER A 210 -0.58 10.94 -3.91
CA SER A 210 -1.77 11.61 -3.40
C SER A 210 -1.61 13.11 -3.34
N THR A 211 -2.69 13.77 -3.74
CA THR A 211 -2.91 15.16 -3.44
C THR A 211 -3.78 15.23 -2.19
N ILE A 212 -3.30 15.98 -1.19
CA ILE A 212 -3.92 16.13 0.12
C ILE A 212 -4.57 17.50 0.18
N TYR A 213 -5.86 17.53 0.47
CA TYR A 213 -6.62 18.76 0.62
C TYR A 213 -7.10 18.91 2.06
N TYR A 214 -7.00 20.11 2.62
CA TYR A 214 -7.78 20.52 3.79
C TYR A 214 -9.22 20.81 3.36
N ALA A 215 -10.19 20.52 4.24
CA ALA A 215 -11.57 20.98 4.10
C ALA A 215 -12.27 21.10 5.46
N LYS A 216 -13.37 21.86 5.51
CA LYS A 216 -14.33 21.84 6.63
C LYS A 216 -15.55 21.03 6.24
N TRP A 217 -15.94 20.07 7.07
CA TRP A 217 -17.12 19.24 6.83
C TRP A 217 -18.32 19.80 7.60
N ILE A 218 -19.34 20.31 6.91
CA ILE A 218 -20.46 21.03 7.54
C ILE A 218 -21.24 20.14 8.50
N ASP A 219 -21.69 18.97 8.02
CA ASP A 219 -22.53 18.06 8.79
C ASP A 219 -21.76 17.40 9.93
N GLY A 220 -20.48 17.10 9.68
CA GLY A 220 -19.58 16.46 10.63
C GLY A 220 -19.91 14.99 10.93
N TYR A 221 -19.10 14.34 11.77
CA TYR A 221 -19.17 12.89 11.97
C TYR A 221 -20.27 12.47 12.96
N ILE A 222 -20.78 11.25 12.78
CA ILE A 222 -21.75 10.64 13.70
C ILE A 222 -21.14 10.46 15.10
N THR A 223 -21.87 10.90 16.13
CA THR A 223 -21.49 10.73 17.55
C THR A 223 -22.34 9.69 18.28
N GLY A 224 -23.56 9.43 17.80
CA GLY A 224 -24.51 8.52 18.43
C GLY A 224 -25.89 8.59 17.75
N TRP A 225 -26.81 7.74 18.18
CA TRP A 225 -28.20 7.73 17.70
C TRP A 225 -29.15 8.39 18.70
N ASP A 226 -29.86 9.46 18.29
CA ASP A 226 -30.92 10.07 19.08
C ASP A 226 -32.22 9.29 18.86
N ILE A 227 -32.59 8.48 19.86
CA ILE A 227 -33.79 7.64 19.81
C ILE A 227 -35.08 8.46 19.82
N LYS A 228 -35.09 9.65 20.44
CA LYS A 228 -36.30 10.49 20.50
C LYS A 228 -36.59 11.15 19.16
N LYS A 229 -35.53 11.62 18.49
CA LYS A 229 -35.63 12.23 17.16
C LYS A 229 -35.54 11.21 16.02
N THR A 230 -35.20 9.96 16.33
CA THR A 230 -34.99 8.88 15.36
C THR A 230 -33.99 9.25 14.25
N GLN A 231 -32.88 9.89 14.64
CA GLN A 231 -31.85 10.35 13.72
C GLN A 231 -30.45 10.27 14.35
N TRP A 232 -29.42 10.31 13.51
CA TRP A 232 -28.03 10.41 13.97
C TRP A 232 -27.75 11.78 14.60
N GLU A 233 -27.09 11.78 15.75
CA GLU A 233 -26.42 12.96 16.29
C GLU A 233 -25.08 13.14 15.58
N ARG A 234 -24.74 14.39 15.26
CA ARG A 234 -23.50 14.73 14.57
C ARG A 234 -22.72 15.80 15.31
N CYS A 235 -21.39 15.68 15.28
CA CYS A 235 -20.47 16.72 15.70
C CYS A 235 -20.12 17.58 14.47
N GLY A 236 -20.87 18.67 14.26
CA GLY A 236 -20.75 19.51 13.06
C GLY A 236 -19.47 20.32 12.96
N ASN A 237 -19.10 20.69 11.73
CA ASN A 237 -17.94 21.51 11.37
C ASN A 237 -16.53 21.00 11.75
N PRO A 238 -16.20 19.69 11.75
CA PRO A 238 -14.82 19.27 11.92
C PRO A 238 -13.96 19.68 10.72
N GLU A 239 -12.70 19.99 11.01
CA GLU A 239 -11.65 20.10 10.00
C GLU A 239 -11.18 18.70 9.61
N VAL A 240 -11.07 18.47 8.31
CA VAL A 240 -10.75 17.16 7.74
C VAL A 240 -9.71 17.29 6.65
N VAL A 241 -9.09 16.15 6.35
CA VAL A 241 -8.21 15.98 5.21
C VAL A 241 -8.90 15.11 4.17
N LEU A 242 -8.90 15.55 2.92
CA LEU A 242 -9.32 14.75 1.77
C LEU A 242 -8.05 14.25 1.07
N LYS A 243 -7.73 12.96 1.21
CA LYS A 243 -6.62 12.31 0.50
C LYS A 243 -7.14 11.76 -0.82
N LYS A 244 -6.71 12.36 -1.92
CA LYS A 244 -7.03 11.95 -3.30
C LYS A 244 -5.89 11.13 -3.86
N PHE A 245 -6.16 9.93 -4.36
CA PHE A 245 -5.16 9.11 -5.05
C PHE A 245 -5.07 9.49 -6.53
N ASP A 246 -3.88 9.88 -6.96
CA ASP A 246 -3.56 10.28 -8.31
C ASP A 246 -2.99 9.09 -9.12
N ASN A 247 -3.32 9.01 -10.42
CA ASN A 247 -2.64 8.15 -11.41
C ASN A 247 -2.57 6.62 -11.17
N PHE A 248 -3.66 5.95 -10.77
CA PHE A 248 -3.74 4.48 -10.76
C PHE A 248 -4.78 3.92 -11.75
N ALA A 249 -4.42 2.81 -12.42
CA ALA A 249 -5.36 1.96 -13.15
C ALA A 249 -6.42 1.30 -12.22
N ASN A 250 -6.04 1.00 -10.96
CA ASN A 250 -6.88 0.37 -9.93
C ASN A 250 -7.05 1.24 -8.66
N SER A 251 -7.19 2.57 -8.82
CA SER A 251 -7.23 3.53 -7.68
C SER A 251 -8.21 3.17 -6.57
N ASN A 252 -9.33 2.53 -6.91
CA ASN A 252 -10.37 2.20 -5.95
C ASN A 252 -9.99 1.01 -5.05
N GLU A 253 -9.27 0.02 -5.57
CA GLU A 253 -8.82 -1.13 -4.78
C GLU A 253 -7.73 -0.72 -3.79
N ASN A 254 -6.80 0.14 -4.21
CA ASN A 254 -5.78 0.72 -3.33
C ASN A 254 -6.40 1.56 -2.20
N LEU A 255 -7.39 2.39 -2.52
CA LEU A 255 -8.14 3.16 -1.52
C LEU A 255 -8.83 2.24 -0.51
N ILE A 256 -9.51 1.19 -0.95
CA ILE A 256 -10.19 0.23 -0.06
C ILE A 256 -9.17 -0.49 0.84
N ASN A 257 -8.03 -0.93 0.29
CA ASN A 257 -6.99 -1.62 1.04
C ASN A 257 -6.37 -0.72 2.14
N GLU A 258 -6.02 0.52 1.80
CA GLU A 258 -5.47 1.46 2.78
C GLU A 258 -6.51 1.77 3.89
N MET A 259 -7.77 1.96 3.51
CA MET A 259 -8.85 2.16 4.47
C MET A 259 -9.07 0.96 5.39
N ALA A 260 -8.99 -0.27 4.87
CA ALA A 260 -9.13 -1.48 5.68
C ALA A 260 -8.05 -1.56 6.77
N ILE A 261 -6.81 -1.20 6.44
CA ILE A 261 -5.70 -1.17 7.41
C ILE A 261 -5.98 -0.13 8.50
N HIS A 262 -6.38 1.07 8.12
CA HIS A 262 -6.70 2.14 9.07
C HIS A 262 -7.90 1.81 9.97
N LEU A 263 -8.95 1.18 9.44
CA LEU A 263 -10.10 0.72 10.22
C LEU A 263 -9.67 -0.30 11.28
N ASN A 264 -8.88 -1.30 10.88
CA ASN A 264 -8.34 -2.28 11.81
C ASN A 264 -7.44 -1.62 12.87
N ALA A 265 -6.59 -0.67 12.48
CA ALA A 265 -5.72 0.05 13.39
C ALA A 265 -6.50 0.92 14.40
N THR A 266 -7.58 1.57 13.97
CA THR A 266 -8.42 2.45 14.82
C THR A 266 -9.16 1.65 15.89
N ASN A 267 -9.61 0.43 15.56
CA ASN A 267 -10.33 -0.45 16.49
C ASN A 267 -9.46 -0.98 17.65
N LEU A 268 -8.13 -0.87 17.56
CA LEU A 268 -7.18 -1.35 18.58
C LEU A 268 -6.87 -0.32 19.67
N LEU A 269 -7.59 0.80 19.72
CA LEU A 269 -7.28 1.98 20.55
C LEU A 269 -5.86 2.53 20.29
N CYS A 270 -5.28 2.23 19.13
CA CYS A 270 -3.98 2.76 18.71
C CYS A 270 -4.12 4.22 18.29
N PHE A 271 -3.01 4.96 18.35
CA PHE A 271 -2.92 6.30 17.80
C PHE A 271 -2.88 6.27 16.25
N SER A 272 -3.70 5.48 15.55
CA SER A 272 -3.87 5.62 14.09
C SER A 272 -4.73 6.83 13.78
N ILE A 273 -4.41 7.56 12.70
CA ILE A 273 -5.26 8.64 12.21
C ILE A 273 -6.68 8.11 11.97
N ARG A 274 -7.68 8.88 12.42
CA ARG A 274 -9.08 8.50 12.29
C ARG A 274 -9.54 8.67 10.85
N ILE A 275 -10.25 7.67 10.33
CA ILE A 275 -11.00 7.75 9.08
C ILE A 275 -12.45 8.08 9.38
N TYR A 276 -13.00 9.07 8.67
CA TYR A 276 -14.42 9.40 8.71
C TYR A 276 -15.21 8.75 7.58
N GLY A 277 -14.60 8.56 6.41
CA GLY A 277 -15.35 8.03 5.28
C GLY A 277 -14.70 8.21 3.92
N ILE A 278 -15.54 8.14 2.90
CA ILE A 278 -15.18 8.29 1.50
C ILE A 278 -16.07 9.36 0.88
N THR A 279 -15.48 10.18 0.00
CA THR A 279 -16.21 11.08 -0.88
C THR A 279 -15.78 10.89 -2.32
N LYS A 280 -16.48 11.53 -3.26
CA LYS A 280 -16.13 11.53 -4.68
C LYS A 280 -16.15 12.95 -5.21
N ASP A 281 -15.00 13.37 -5.71
CA ASP A 281 -14.82 14.64 -6.38
C ASP A 281 -15.67 14.65 -7.67
N PRO A 282 -16.66 15.56 -7.79
CA PRO A 282 -17.55 15.61 -8.95
C PRO A 282 -16.86 16.11 -10.22
N GLU A 283 -15.76 16.87 -10.10
CA GLU A 283 -15.04 17.41 -11.27
C GLU A 283 -14.15 16.34 -11.89
N THR A 284 -13.46 15.55 -11.06
CA THR A 284 -12.51 14.53 -11.54
C THR A 284 -13.06 13.11 -11.52
N ASN A 285 -14.25 12.90 -10.93
CA ASN A 285 -14.86 11.59 -10.69
C ASN A 285 -13.99 10.62 -9.87
N LYS A 286 -12.99 11.14 -9.14
CA LYS A 286 -12.09 10.34 -8.29
C LYS A 286 -12.63 10.25 -6.87
N TYR A 287 -12.51 9.06 -6.29
CA TYR A 287 -12.80 8.83 -4.87
C TYR A 287 -11.66 9.37 -4.00
N MET A 288 -12.01 9.91 -2.84
CA MET A 288 -11.08 10.50 -1.87
C MET A 288 -11.41 9.95 -0.48
N MET A 289 -10.38 9.63 0.29
CA MET A 289 -10.50 9.24 1.69
C MET A 289 -10.62 10.48 2.57
N VAL A 290 -11.52 10.46 3.54
CA VAL A 290 -11.77 11.57 4.47
C VAL A 290 -11.17 11.22 5.83
N LEU A 291 -10.12 11.94 6.21
CA LEU A 291 -9.31 11.72 7.41
C LEU A 291 -9.44 12.87 8.42
N GLU A 292 -9.09 12.60 9.66
CA GLU A 292 -8.89 13.62 10.69
C GLU A 292 -7.78 14.62 10.31
N TYR A 293 -8.04 15.92 10.48
CA TYR A 293 -7.01 16.94 10.31
C TYR A 293 -6.17 17.11 11.59
N MET A 294 -4.86 17.19 11.39
CA MET A 294 -3.84 17.33 12.43
C MET A 294 -3.11 18.67 12.22
N PRO A 295 -3.40 19.70 13.04
CA PRO A 295 -3.03 21.09 12.75
C PRO A 295 -1.53 21.37 12.81
N ASP A 296 -0.76 20.60 13.59
CA ASP A 296 0.69 20.78 13.70
C ASP A 296 1.46 20.03 12.59
N GLY A 297 0.74 19.38 11.66
CA GLY A 297 1.33 18.70 10.52
C GLY A 297 2.12 17.45 10.91
N ASN A 298 3.21 17.17 10.18
CA ASN A 298 4.04 15.99 10.40
C ASN A 298 5.22 16.28 11.37
N LEU A 299 5.67 15.24 12.06
CA LEU A 299 6.75 15.31 13.04
C LEU A 299 8.05 15.86 12.45
N ARG A 300 8.41 15.50 11.21
CA ARG A 300 9.65 16.00 10.57
C ARG A 300 9.65 17.52 10.50
N ASP A 301 8.56 18.12 10.07
CA ASP A 301 8.45 19.57 9.92
C ASP A 301 8.25 20.27 11.26
N TYR A 302 7.50 19.66 12.18
CA TYR A 302 7.36 20.17 13.55
C TYR A 302 8.72 20.26 14.26
N LEU A 303 9.55 19.21 14.18
CA LEU A 303 10.86 19.19 14.82
C LEU A 303 11.78 20.27 14.28
N LYS A 304 11.71 20.64 13.00
CA LYS A 304 12.57 21.72 12.44
C LYS A 304 12.44 23.04 13.20
N ASN A 305 11.24 23.36 13.68
CA ASN A 305 10.94 24.66 14.29
C ASN A 305 10.83 24.60 15.83
N HIS A 306 10.68 23.41 16.41
CA HIS A 306 10.37 23.24 17.82
C HIS A 306 11.35 22.36 18.59
N PHE A 307 12.42 21.85 17.96
CA PHE A 307 13.36 20.91 18.59
C PHE A 307 13.91 21.36 19.95
N ASP A 308 14.30 22.63 20.05
CA ASP A 308 14.92 23.20 21.27
C ASP A 308 13.95 23.33 22.44
N ASN A 309 12.64 23.33 22.16
CA ASN A 309 11.59 23.43 23.18
C ASN A 309 11.13 22.06 23.70
N ILE A 310 11.72 20.97 23.20
CA ILE A 310 11.35 19.59 23.57
C ILE A 310 12.41 19.04 24.52
N ASP A 311 12.04 18.87 25.78
CA ASP A 311 12.91 18.27 26.78
C ASP A 311 13.02 16.74 26.63
N TRP A 312 13.85 16.12 27.47
CA TRP A 312 14.07 14.67 27.43
C TRP A 312 12.86 13.87 27.93
N ASP A 313 12.05 14.41 28.82
CA ASP A 313 10.86 13.73 29.33
C ASP A 313 9.80 13.61 28.22
N ASP A 314 9.61 14.69 27.45
CA ASP A 314 8.77 14.72 26.26
C ASP A 314 9.26 13.72 25.20
N LYS A 315 10.58 13.68 24.93
CA LYS A 315 11.18 12.74 23.96
C LYS A 315 10.98 11.28 24.38
N LEU A 316 11.20 10.96 25.65
CA LEU A 316 11.05 9.59 26.16
C LEU A 316 9.58 9.17 26.19
N SER A 317 8.68 10.07 26.58
CA SER A 317 7.23 9.84 26.54
C SER A 317 6.74 9.58 25.12
N PHE A 318 7.19 10.39 24.15
CA PHE A 318 6.91 10.18 22.73
C PHE A 318 7.30 8.76 22.27
N LEU A 319 8.55 8.35 22.54
CA LEU A 319 9.06 7.03 22.15
C LEU A 319 8.30 5.89 22.84
N TYR A 320 7.90 6.08 24.09
CA TYR A 320 7.11 5.11 24.84
C TYR A 320 5.73 4.88 24.20
N TYR A 321 4.97 5.95 23.90
CA TYR A 321 3.67 5.83 23.25
C TYR A 321 3.77 5.22 21.85
N LEU A 322 4.76 5.66 21.08
CA LEU A 322 5.02 5.11 19.75
C LEU A 322 5.31 3.60 19.81
N THR A 323 6.15 3.16 20.73
CA THR A 323 6.47 1.73 20.91
C THR A 323 5.22 0.93 21.26
N PHE A 324 4.33 1.50 22.08
CA PHE A 324 3.10 0.84 22.49
C PHE A 324 2.12 0.65 21.32
N ASP A 325 2.01 1.61 20.40
CA ASP A 325 1.24 1.43 19.17
C ASP A 325 1.80 0.34 18.27
N PHE A 326 3.12 0.32 18.08
CA PHE A 326 3.75 -0.71 17.26
C PHE A 326 3.56 -2.12 17.85
N ILE A 327 3.62 -2.26 19.18
CA ILE A 327 3.28 -3.54 19.84
C ILE A 327 1.85 -3.97 19.50
N ARG A 328 0.90 -3.04 19.47
CA ARG A 328 -0.50 -3.34 19.13
C ARG A 328 -0.68 -3.65 17.65
N PHE A 329 -0.07 -2.87 16.76
CA PHE A 329 -0.09 -3.15 15.32
C PHE A 329 0.44 -4.55 15.04
N HIS A 330 1.62 -4.90 15.56
CA HIS A 330 2.21 -6.22 15.34
C HIS A 330 1.40 -7.36 15.96
N ARG A 331 0.76 -7.15 17.12
CA ARG A 331 -0.15 -8.15 17.72
C ARG A 331 -1.43 -8.39 16.91
N SER A 332 -1.73 -7.49 15.98
CA SER A 332 -2.86 -7.57 15.07
C SER A 332 -2.42 -7.76 13.62
N ASP A 333 -1.18 -8.23 13.42
CA ASP A 333 -0.57 -8.52 12.12
C ASP A 333 -0.56 -7.32 11.15
N ILE A 334 -0.59 -6.09 11.68
CA ILE A 334 -0.44 -4.85 10.92
C ILE A 334 1.04 -4.48 10.88
N ILE A 335 1.58 -4.31 9.68
CA ILE A 335 2.93 -3.80 9.41
C ILE A 335 2.78 -2.45 8.71
N HIS A 336 3.38 -1.38 9.24
CA HIS A 336 3.21 -0.02 8.72
C HIS A 336 3.94 0.23 7.38
N GLN A 337 5.03 -0.51 7.10
CA GLN A 337 5.78 -0.52 5.82
C GLN A 337 6.41 0.80 5.32
N ASP A 338 5.92 1.96 5.73
CA ASP A 338 6.45 3.28 5.36
C ASP A 338 6.62 4.19 6.58
N PHE A 339 7.14 3.61 7.67
CA PHE A 339 7.24 4.34 8.93
C PHE A 339 8.42 5.31 8.93
N HIS A 340 8.12 6.61 8.85
CA HIS A 340 9.09 7.69 8.99
C HIS A 340 8.46 8.93 9.64
N PRO A 341 9.24 9.92 10.13
CA PRO A 341 8.72 11.12 10.78
C PRO A 341 7.75 11.99 9.95
N GLY A 342 7.61 11.71 8.65
CA GLY A 342 6.64 12.39 7.79
C GLY A 342 5.23 11.79 7.87
N ASN A 343 5.12 10.54 8.31
CA ASN A 343 3.87 9.79 8.47
C ASN A 343 3.41 9.75 9.95
N ILE A 344 4.01 10.59 10.79
CA ILE A 344 3.61 10.82 12.18
C ILE A 344 3.03 12.22 12.26
N LEU A 345 1.72 12.32 12.44
CA LEU A 345 0.96 13.55 12.45
C LEU A 345 0.69 14.03 13.88
N LEU A 346 0.62 15.36 14.07
CA LEU A 346 0.59 15.98 15.39
C LEU A 346 -0.57 16.98 15.52
N ARG A 347 -1.21 16.97 16.69
CA ARG A 347 -2.08 18.05 17.19
C ARG A 347 -1.50 18.64 18.47
N ASN A 348 -0.76 17.83 19.22
CA ASN A 348 0.01 18.24 20.38
C ASN A 348 1.13 17.22 20.61
N PHE A 349 2.39 17.65 20.52
CA PHE A 349 3.55 16.77 20.68
C PHE A 349 3.52 15.92 21.96
N LYS A 350 2.94 16.43 23.06
CA LYS A 350 2.94 15.75 24.36
C LYS A 350 1.86 14.68 24.51
N SER A 351 0.77 14.75 23.74
CA SER A 351 -0.44 13.96 24.06
C SER A 351 -1.30 13.56 22.88
N ASP A 352 -1.14 14.15 21.70
CA ASP A 352 -2.02 13.90 20.56
C ASP A 352 -1.21 13.75 19.27
N ILE A 353 -0.84 12.50 19.02
CA ILE A 353 -0.02 12.03 17.90
C ILE A 353 -0.83 11.01 17.14
N ARG A 354 -0.67 10.94 15.82
CA ARG A 354 -1.30 9.92 14.99
C ARG A 354 -0.32 9.34 13.98
N ILE A 355 -0.39 8.03 13.77
CA ILE A 355 0.31 7.34 12.69
C ILE A 355 -0.63 7.31 11.49
N SER A 356 -0.16 7.79 10.35
CA SER A 356 -0.88 7.81 9.07
C SER A 356 -0.13 6.99 8.01
N ASP A 357 -0.77 6.75 6.87
CA ASP A 357 -0.15 6.25 5.65
C ASP A 357 0.65 4.94 5.83
N PHE A 358 -0.07 3.81 5.88
CA PHE A 358 0.50 2.48 6.14
C PHE A 358 1.14 1.81 4.90
N GLY A 359 1.45 2.60 3.86
CA GLY A 359 2.02 2.11 2.61
C GLY A 359 1.02 1.36 1.72
N LEU A 360 1.28 1.37 0.41
CA LEU A 360 0.51 0.61 -0.59
C LEU A 360 1.22 -0.70 -0.94
N MET A 361 0.46 -1.75 -1.23
CA MET A 361 0.95 -3.05 -1.73
C MET A 361 0.31 -3.35 -3.09
N VAL A 362 1.00 -4.13 -3.94
CA VAL A 362 0.46 -4.57 -5.24
C VAL A 362 0.02 -6.01 -5.16
N LEU A 363 -1.16 -6.31 -5.70
CA LEU A 363 -1.64 -7.66 -5.91
C LEU A 363 -1.47 -8.04 -7.39
N LYS A 364 -0.58 -8.99 -7.69
CA LYS A 364 -0.48 -9.60 -9.02
C LYS A 364 -1.45 -10.78 -9.09
N LYS A 365 -2.51 -10.63 -9.89
CA LYS A 365 -3.47 -11.71 -10.19
C LYS A 365 -2.93 -12.57 -11.33
N PHE A 366 -3.15 -13.87 -11.23
CA PHE A 366 -2.82 -14.83 -12.29
C PHE A 366 -4.09 -15.25 -12.99
N ASP A 367 -4.17 -15.06 -14.31
CA ASP A 367 -5.28 -15.54 -15.11
C ASP A 367 -5.12 -17.01 -15.48
N ASN A 368 -6.25 -17.69 -15.72
CA ASN A 368 -6.37 -19.13 -15.97
C ASN A 368 -5.60 -19.55 -17.24
N PHE A 369 -4.28 -19.68 -17.15
CA PHE A 369 -3.52 -20.55 -18.03
C PHE A 369 -3.57 -21.96 -17.47
N ALA A 370 -3.56 -22.97 -18.34
CA ALA A 370 -3.87 -24.36 -18.02
C ALA A 370 -2.97 -25.02 -16.94
N ASN A 371 -1.97 -24.32 -16.40
CA ASN A 371 -1.07 -24.71 -15.30
C ASN A 371 -0.85 -23.56 -14.27
N SER A 372 -1.84 -22.69 -14.03
CA SER A 372 -1.68 -21.42 -13.28
C SER A 372 -1.00 -21.54 -11.90
N ASN A 373 -1.19 -22.66 -11.20
CA ASN A 373 -0.56 -22.89 -9.89
C ASN A 373 0.93 -23.21 -10.03
N GLU A 374 1.34 -23.96 -11.06
CA GLU A 374 2.75 -24.30 -11.28
C GLU A 374 3.54 -23.07 -11.75
N ASN A 375 2.94 -22.25 -12.62
CA ASN A 375 3.55 -20.99 -13.05
C ASN A 375 3.74 -20.01 -11.88
N LEU A 376 2.71 -19.87 -11.03
CA LEU A 376 2.79 -19.11 -9.79
C LEU A 376 3.91 -19.62 -8.87
N ILE A 377 3.96 -20.93 -8.62
CA ILE A 377 4.98 -21.55 -7.75
C ILE A 377 6.38 -21.37 -8.33
N ASN A 378 6.54 -21.54 -9.64
CA ASN A 378 7.82 -21.34 -10.33
C ASN A 378 8.28 -19.88 -10.24
N GLU A 379 7.39 -18.93 -10.54
CA GLU A 379 7.67 -17.50 -10.43
C GLU A 379 8.06 -17.12 -8.99
N MET A 380 7.30 -17.60 -7.99
CA MET A 380 7.63 -17.42 -6.57
C MET A 380 8.99 -18.01 -6.20
N ALA A 381 9.30 -19.23 -6.64
CA ALA A 381 10.57 -19.88 -6.36
C ALA A 381 11.74 -19.08 -6.94
N ILE A 382 11.59 -18.56 -8.16
CA ILE A 382 12.59 -17.71 -8.81
C ILE A 382 12.75 -16.39 -8.05
N HIS A 383 11.66 -15.73 -7.65
CA HIS A 383 11.73 -14.52 -6.85
C HIS A 383 12.39 -14.71 -5.49
N LEU A 384 12.08 -15.79 -4.78
CA LEU A 384 12.71 -16.10 -3.49
C LEU A 384 14.21 -16.37 -3.67
N ASN A 385 14.59 -17.07 -4.74
CA ASN A 385 15.99 -17.29 -5.07
C ASN A 385 16.69 -15.97 -5.40
N ALA A 386 16.08 -15.14 -6.26
CA ALA A 386 16.57 -13.82 -6.63
C ALA A 386 16.76 -12.91 -5.40
N THR A 387 15.75 -12.76 -4.55
CA THR A 387 15.78 -11.88 -3.36
C THR A 387 16.94 -12.23 -2.41
N ASN A 388 17.29 -13.50 -2.29
CA ASN A 388 18.41 -13.96 -1.47
C ASN A 388 19.79 -13.61 -2.03
N LEU A 389 19.88 -13.18 -3.30
CA LEU A 389 21.15 -12.82 -3.97
C LEU A 389 21.56 -11.36 -3.74
N LEU A 390 20.89 -10.62 -2.85
CA LEU A 390 21.02 -9.17 -2.68
C LEU A 390 20.69 -8.37 -3.96
N CYS A 391 20.11 -8.99 -4.99
CA CYS A 391 19.77 -8.32 -6.25
C CYS A 391 18.58 -7.39 -6.07
N PHE A 392 18.46 -6.40 -6.94
CA PHE A 392 17.30 -5.53 -6.98
C PHE A 392 16.13 -6.21 -7.70
N SER A 393 15.69 -7.37 -7.22
CA SER A 393 14.41 -7.99 -7.64
C SER A 393 13.28 -7.48 -6.78
N ILE A 394 12.10 -7.29 -7.37
CA ILE A 394 10.93 -6.83 -6.61
C ILE A 394 10.62 -7.79 -5.46
N ARG A 395 10.40 -7.24 -4.27
CA ARG A 395 10.17 -8.06 -3.07
C ARG A 395 8.79 -8.68 -3.09
N ILE A 396 8.72 -9.97 -2.75
CA ILE A 396 7.48 -10.68 -2.45
C ILE A 396 7.21 -10.62 -0.95
N TYR A 397 6.02 -10.19 -0.56
CA TYR A 397 5.55 -10.25 0.83
C TYR A 397 4.81 -11.53 1.14
N GLY A 398 4.10 -12.10 0.17
CA GLY A 398 3.41 -13.38 0.35
C GLY A 398 2.44 -13.69 -0.77
N ILE A 399 1.49 -14.58 -0.46
CA ILE A 399 0.39 -14.96 -1.34
C ILE A 399 -0.93 -14.73 -0.63
N THR A 400 -1.96 -14.42 -1.41
CA THR A 400 -3.33 -14.31 -0.95
C THR A 400 -4.27 -14.98 -1.95
N LYS A 401 -5.56 -15.08 -1.61
CA LYS A 401 -6.59 -15.68 -2.45
C LYS A 401 -7.76 -14.73 -2.54
N ASP A 402 -8.18 -14.43 -3.77
CA ASP A 402 -9.37 -13.62 -4.03
C ASP A 402 -10.61 -14.45 -3.60
N PRO A 403 -11.41 -13.97 -2.63
CA PRO A 403 -12.55 -14.75 -2.12
C PRO A 403 -13.70 -14.87 -3.12
N GLU A 404 -13.79 -13.97 -4.10
CA GLU A 404 -14.83 -14.00 -5.13
C GLU A 404 -14.44 -14.93 -6.28
N THR A 405 -13.22 -14.79 -6.78
CA THR A 405 -12.75 -15.56 -7.95
C THR A 405 -12.05 -16.87 -7.58
N ASN A 406 -11.72 -17.07 -6.31
CA ASN A 406 -10.89 -18.16 -5.80
C ASN A 406 -9.48 -18.23 -6.43
N LYS A 407 -9.03 -17.20 -7.15
CA LYS A 407 -7.70 -17.13 -7.76
C LYS A 407 -6.64 -16.77 -6.72
N TYR A 408 -5.49 -17.43 -6.78
CA TYR A 408 -4.32 -17.04 -6.01
C TYR A 408 -3.69 -15.77 -6.60
N MET A 409 -3.14 -14.93 -5.72
CA MET A 409 -2.49 -13.67 -6.07
C MET A 409 -1.18 -13.55 -5.28
N MET A 410 -0.15 -12.98 -5.90
CA MET A 410 1.07 -12.60 -5.19
C MET A 410 0.93 -11.20 -4.61
N VAL A 411 1.37 -11.03 -3.38
CA VAL A 411 1.50 -9.73 -2.70
C VAL A 411 2.93 -9.26 -2.90
N LEU A 412 3.09 -8.19 -3.67
CA LEU A 412 4.38 -7.63 -4.06
C LEU A 412 4.59 -6.25 -3.42
N GLU A 413 5.86 -5.91 -3.23
CA GLU A 413 6.29 -4.54 -2.97
C GLU A 413 5.74 -3.61 -4.05
N TYR A 414 5.18 -2.49 -3.60
CA TYR A 414 4.72 -1.45 -4.52
C TYR A 414 5.87 -0.52 -4.91
N MET A 415 5.95 -0.25 -6.21
CA MET A 415 6.96 0.59 -6.83
C MET A 415 6.33 1.89 -7.34
N PRO A 416 6.54 3.02 -6.64
CA PRO A 416 5.95 4.32 -6.92
C PRO A 416 5.82 4.75 -8.38
N ASP A 417 6.95 4.77 -9.06
CA ASP A 417 7.14 5.43 -10.33
C ASP A 417 6.71 4.51 -11.48
N GLY A 418 6.07 3.39 -11.15
CA GLY A 418 5.55 2.42 -12.10
C GLY A 418 6.67 1.70 -12.83
N ASN A 419 6.44 1.39 -14.12
CA ASN A 419 7.44 0.76 -14.97
C ASN A 419 8.28 1.81 -15.72
N LEU A 420 9.50 1.42 -16.09
CA LEU A 420 10.47 2.28 -16.74
C LEU A 420 9.98 2.82 -18.09
N ARG A 421 9.19 2.06 -18.86
CA ARG A 421 8.69 2.54 -20.17
C ARG A 421 7.78 3.75 -20.01
N ASP A 422 6.79 3.66 -19.11
CA ASP A 422 5.86 4.75 -18.84
C ASP A 422 6.57 5.95 -18.22
N TYR A 423 7.58 5.70 -17.39
CA TYR A 423 8.42 6.74 -16.81
C TYR A 423 9.21 7.50 -17.89
N LEU A 424 9.90 6.79 -18.78
CA LEU A 424 10.67 7.40 -19.87
C LEU A 424 9.79 8.30 -20.74
N LYS A 425 8.57 7.87 -21.06
CA LYS A 425 7.62 8.64 -21.89
C LYS A 425 7.34 10.05 -21.34
N ASN A 426 7.27 10.19 -20.01
CA ASN A 426 6.87 11.43 -19.35
C ASN A 426 8.04 12.24 -18.79
N HIS A 427 9.19 11.61 -18.55
CA HIS A 427 10.29 12.18 -17.78
C HIS A 427 11.65 12.16 -18.50
N PHE A 428 11.72 11.76 -19.77
CA PHE A 428 12.99 11.61 -20.48
C PHE A 428 13.93 12.82 -20.42
N ASP A 429 13.39 14.04 -20.55
CA ASP A 429 14.18 15.27 -20.54
C ASP A 429 14.81 15.59 -19.16
N ASN A 430 14.32 14.95 -18.09
CA ASN A 430 14.84 15.12 -16.73
C ASN A 430 15.93 14.09 -16.37
N ILE A 431 16.25 13.18 -17.29
CA ILE A 431 17.20 12.09 -17.07
C ILE A 431 18.54 12.47 -17.67
N ASP A 432 19.54 12.66 -16.81
CA ASP A 432 20.90 12.98 -17.24
C ASP A 432 21.73 11.73 -17.59
N TRP A 433 22.97 11.94 -17.99
CA TRP A 433 23.87 10.85 -18.36
C TRP A 433 24.42 10.06 -17.18
N ASP A 434 24.53 10.66 -15.99
CA ASP A 434 24.95 9.95 -14.79
C ASP A 434 23.90 8.92 -14.41
N ASP A 435 22.63 9.33 -14.45
CA ASP A 435 21.50 8.43 -14.25
C ASP A 435 21.53 7.32 -15.31
N LYS A 436 21.58 7.65 -16.62
CA LYS A 436 21.60 6.63 -17.69
C LYS A 436 22.69 5.58 -17.52
N LEU A 437 23.91 5.99 -17.20
CA LEU A 437 25.05 5.08 -17.00
C LEU A 437 24.86 4.23 -15.74
N SER A 438 24.42 4.83 -14.63
CA SER A 438 24.14 4.15 -13.38
C SER A 438 23.10 3.05 -13.55
N PHE A 439 22.01 3.34 -14.26
CA PHE A 439 20.95 2.37 -14.57
C PHE A 439 21.48 1.16 -15.33
N LEU A 440 22.19 1.40 -16.44
CA LEU A 440 22.74 0.31 -17.23
C LEU A 440 23.70 -0.53 -16.40
N TYR A 441 24.55 0.11 -15.59
CA TYR A 441 25.44 -0.58 -14.67
C TYR A 441 24.68 -1.46 -13.66
N TYR A 442 23.67 -0.93 -12.96
CA TYR A 442 22.90 -1.71 -11.97
C TYR A 442 22.16 -2.89 -12.60
N LEU A 443 21.57 -2.70 -13.79
CA LEU A 443 20.93 -3.80 -14.53
C LEU A 443 21.94 -4.90 -14.86
N THR A 444 23.14 -4.56 -15.33
CA THR A 444 24.16 -5.60 -15.59
C THR A 444 24.59 -6.33 -14.33
N PHE A 445 24.65 -5.64 -13.20
CA PHE A 445 25.01 -6.24 -11.92
C PHE A 445 23.96 -7.24 -11.42
N ASP A 446 22.67 -6.93 -11.56
CA ASP A 446 21.59 -7.87 -11.24
C ASP A 446 21.59 -9.09 -12.15
N PHE A 447 21.79 -8.89 -13.45
CA PHE A 447 21.85 -10.00 -14.41
C PHE A 447 23.04 -10.93 -14.18
N ILE A 448 24.21 -10.42 -13.75
CA ILE A 448 25.34 -11.29 -13.32
C ILE A 448 24.87 -12.25 -12.22
N ARG A 449 24.08 -11.77 -11.26
CA ARG A 449 23.58 -12.59 -10.16
C ARG A 449 22.55 -13.60 -10.63
N PHE A 450 21.58 -13.18 -11.44
CA PHE A 450 20.61 -14.10 -12.05
C PHE A 450 21.30 -15.21 -12.82
N HIS A 451 22.25 -14.85 -13.69
CA HIS A 451 22.94 -15.80 -14.55
C HIS A 451 23.88 -16.73 -13.78
N ARG A 452 24.50 -16.28 -12.68
CA ARG A 452 25.27 -17.14 -11.77
C ARG A 452 24.41 -18.14 -10.99
N SER A 453 23.15 -17.80 -10.78
CA SER A 453 22.13 -18.69 -10.19
C SER A 453 21.32 -19.45 -11.24
N ASP A 454 21.78 -19.45 -12.49
CA ASP A 454 21.15 -20.13 -13.63
C ASP A 454 19.70 -19.70 -13.91
N ILE A 455 19.34 -18.48 -13.50
CA ILE A 455 18.07 -17.83 -13.82
C ILE A 455 18.22 -17.11 -15.17
N ILE A 456 17.37 -17.45 -16.13
CA ILE A 456 17.19 -16.71 -17.41
C ILE A 456 15.84 -16.00 -17.34
N HIS A 457 15.82 -14.70 -17.60
CA HIS A 457 14.60 -13.89 -17.44
C HIS A 457 13.59 -14.09 -18.56
N GLN A 458 14.05 -14.23 -19.81
CA GLN A 458 13.25 -14.48 -21.04
C GLN A 458 12.32 -13.35 -21.50
N ASP A 459 11.94 -12.43 -20.62
CA ASP A 459 11.02 -11.33 -20.94
C ASP A 459 11.52 -9.99 -20.38
N PHE A 460 12.83 -9.76 -20.50
CA PHE A 460 13.43 -8.52 -20.00
C PHE A 460 13.13 -7.34 -20.94
N HIS A 461 12.43 -6.33 -20.42
CA HIS A 461 12.15 -5.10 -21.15
C HIS A 461 11.77 -3.96 -20.17
N PRO A 462 11.72 -2.69 -20.60
CA PRO A 462 11.39 -1.57 -19.72
C PRO A 462 10.05 -1.66 -18.99
N GLY A 463 9.05 -2.32 -19.58
CA GLY A 463 7.78 -2.64 -18.87
C GLY A 463 7.92 -3.53 -17.63
N ASN A 464 9.00 -4.31 -17.51
CA ASN A 464 9.27 -5.23 -16.39
C ASN A 464 10.35 -4.70 -15.43
N ILE A 465 10.79 -3.44 -15.62
CA ILE A 465 11.67 -2.73 -14.70
C ILE A 465 10.79 -1.73 -13.94
N LEU A 466 10.63 -1.94 -12.64
CA LEU A 466 9.83 -1.11 -11.76
C LEU A 466 10.69 -0.09 -11.02
N LEU A 467 10.12 1.06 -10.69
CA LEU A 467 10.84 2.21 -10.13
C LEU A 467 10.20 2.69 -8.82
N ARG A 468 11.01 2.89 -7.78
CA ARG A 468 10.60 3.58 -6.54
C ARG A 468 11.10 5.02 -6.52
N ASN A 469 12.29 5.22 -7.04
CA ASN A 469 12.89 6.50 -7.33
C ASN A 469 13.86 6.25 -8.47
N PHE A 470 13.67 6.95 -9.58
CA PHE A 470 14.54 6.83 -10.75
C PHE A 470 16.03 6.86 -10.36
N LYS A 471 16.47 7.78 -9.51
CA LYS A 471 17.91 7.97 -9.24
C LYS A 471 18.63 6.79 -8.58
N SER A 472 17.93 5.92 -7.84
CA SER A 472 18.63 4.95 -6.99
C SER A 472 17.87 3.67 -6.69
N ASP A 473 16.63 3.55 -7.12
CA ASP A 473 15.78 2.44 -6.68
C ASP A 473 14.95 1.88 -7.83
N ILE A 474 15.59 0.98 -8.58
CA ILE A 474 14.99 0.19 -9.66
C ILE A 474 14.84 -1.25 -9.19
N ARG A 475 13.83 -1.96 -9.67
CA ARG A 475 13.66 -3.40 -9.43
C ARG A 475 13.30 -4.14 -10.72
N ILE A 476 13.99 -5.24 -10.99
CA ILE A 476 13.58 -6.18 -12.04
C ILE A 476 12.40 -7.00 -11.51
N SER A 477 11.35 -7.12 -12.31
CA SER A 477 10.09 -7.76 -11.95
C SER A 477 9.60 -8.70 -13.05
N ASP A 478 8.50 -9.40 -12.77
CA ASP A 478 7.80 -10.31 -13.67
C ASP A 478 8.66 -11.48 -14.16
N PHE A 479 8.78 -12.48 -13.28
CA PHE A 479 9.51 -13.72 -13.57
C PHE A 479 8.57 -14.83 -14.07
N GLY A 480 7.38 -14.49 -14.56
CA GLY A 480 6.36 -15.45 -14.99
C GLY A 480 6.80 -16.33 -16.16
N LEU A 481 7.71 -15.83 -17.02
CA LEU A 481 8.32 -16.57 -18.13
C LEU A 481 9.74 -17.07 -17.81
N SER A 482 10.29 -16.68 -16.66
CA SER A 482 11.66 -17.00 -16.27
C SER A 482 11.83 -18.50 -15.99
N LYS A 483 13.04 -19.00 -16.23
CA LYS A 483 13.38 -20.41 -16.01
C LYS A 483 14.71 -20.53 -15.30
N ILE A 484 14.81 -21.57 -14.46
CA ILE A 484 16.10 -22.03 -13.90
C ILE A 484 16.64 -23.13 -14.81
N VAL A 485 17.83 -22.92 -15.38
CA VAL A 485 18.48 -23.89 -16.27
C VAL A 485 18.65 -25.23 -15.52
N GLY A 486 18.22 -26.33 -16.15
CA GLY A 486 18.30 -27.68 -15.60
C GLY A 486 17.18 -28.10 -14.63
N LYS A 487 16.21 -27.22 -14.32
CA LYS A 487 15.05 -27.53 -13.45
C LYS A 487 13.68 -27.38 -14.12
N SER A 488 13.60 -26.87 -15.35
CA SER A 488 12.31 -26.64 -16.01
C SER A 488 11.59 -27.95 -16.35
N LEU A 489 10.33 -28.07 -15.92
CA LEU A 489 9.51 -29.28 -15.95
C LEU A 489 8.85 -29.62 -17.31
N GLU A 490 9.06 -28.84 -18.38
CA GLU A 490 8.35 -29.06 -19.64
C GLU A 490 9.20 -29.69 -20.75
N ASN A 491 8.91 -30.97 -20.99
CA ASN A 491 9.04 -31.65 -22.28
C ASN A 491 7.77 -31.43 -23.12
N SER A 492 7.45 -30.20 -23.52
CA SER A 492 6.34 -29.93 -24.44
C SER A 492 6.89 -29.69 -25.86
N ASN A 493 6.45 -30.51 -26.82
CA ASN A 493 6.87 -30.45 -28.23
C ASN A 493 6.36 -29.20 -28.98
N ASP A 494 5.54 -28.35 -28.33
CA ASP A 494 5.04 -27.09 -28.87
C ASP A 494 5.82 -25.91 -28.25
N ARG A 495 6.91 -25.49 -28.90
CA ARG A 495 7.72 -24.33 -28.49
C ARG A 495 6.99 -23.01 -28.77
N ASN A 496 6.00 -22.69 -27.94
CA ASN A 496 5.32 -21.41 -27.98
C ASN A 496 6.26 -20.28 -27.55
N ILE A 497 6.46 -19.28 -28.42
CA ILE A 497 7.30 -18.11 -28.13
C ILE A 497 6.43 -17.05 -27.45
N PHE A 498 6.81 -16.63 -26.25
CA PHE A 498 6.17 -15.53 -25.52
C PHE A 498 7.16 -14.39 -25.30
N GLY A 499 6.63 -13.17 -25.25
CA GLY A 499 7.37 -11.97 -24.85
C GLY A 499 6.96 -10.72 -25.65
N VAL A 500 7.73 -9.65 -25.52
CA VAL A 500 7.55 -8.40 -26.27
C VAL A 500 8.44 -8.41 -27.52
N LEU A 501 7.83 -8.55 -28.70
CA LEU A 501 8.50 -8.82 -29.99
C LEU A 501 9.83 -8.06 -30.21
N PRO A 502 9.92 -6.71 -30.07
CA PRO A 502 11.18 -5.98 -30.21
C PRO A 502 12.37 -6.46 -29.35
N TYR A 503 12.11 -7.03 -28.17
CA TYR A 503 13.12 -7.42 -27.19
C TYR A 503 13.46 -8.91 -27.25
N ILE A 504 12.77 -9.69 -28.09
CA ILE A 504 13.03 -11.11 -28.28
C ILE A 504 14.18 -11.27 -29.26
N ALA A 505 15.18 -12.06 -28.86
CA ALA A 505 16.35 -12.34 -29.68
C ALA A 505 15.99 -13.08 -30.98
N PRO A 506 16.68 -12.80 -32.11
CA PRO A 506 16.29 -13.34 -33.41
C PRO A 506 16.37 -14.89 -33.48
N GLU A 507 17.29 -15.52 -32.76
CA GLU A 507 17.35 -16.99 -32.64
C GLU A 507 16.12 -17.57 -31.94
N VAL A 508 15.63 -16.88 -30.91
CA VAL A 508 14.43 -17.29 -30.18
C VAL A 508 13.19 -17.12 -31.05
N LEU A 509 13.09 -16.01 -31.81
CA LEU A 509 12.03 -15.83 -32.80
C LEU A 509 11.99 -16.97 -33.82
N CYS A 510 13.15 -17.55 -34.15
CA CYS A 510 13.26 -18.71 -35.04
C CYS A 510 12.99 -20.07 -34.37
N GLY A 511 12.65 -20.09 -33.08
CA GLY A 511 12.29 -21.31 -32.33
C GLY A 511 13.47 -22.00 -31.64
N GLU A 512 14.65 -21.37 -31.59
CA GLU A 512 15.76 -21.82 -30.77
C GLU A 512 15.48 -21.61 -29.27
N GLU A 513 16.19 -22.31 -28.41
CA GLU A 513 16.00 -22.21 -26.96
C GLU A 513 16.46 -20.85 -26.42
N TYR A 514 15.74 -20.35 -25.41
CA TYR A 514 16.17 -19.18 -24.66
C TYR A 514 17.47 -19.48 -23.90
N THR A 515 18.48 -18.63 -24.10
CA THR A 515 19.77 -18.72 -23.43
C THR A 515 20.07 -17.43 -22.66
N LYS A 516 21.11 -17.46 -21.81
CA LYS A 516 21.66 -16.25 -21.17
C LYS A 516 21.98 -15.14 -22.19
N ALA A 517 22.41 -15.50 -23.40
CA ALA A 517 22.70 -14.54 -24.46
C ALA A 517 21.43 -13.89 -25.06
N ALA A 518 20.25 -14.51 -24.92
CA ALA A 518 18.99 -13.88 -25.29
C ALA A 518 18.64 -12.73 -24.33
N ASP A 519 18.87 -12.89 -23.02
CA ASP A 519 18.73 -11.78 -22.06
C ASP A 519 19.69 -10.62 -22.39
N VAL A 520 20.91 -10.91 -22.89
CA VAL A 520 21.86 -9.87 -23.35
C VAL A 520 21.32 -9.10 -24.56
N TYR A 521 20.64 -9.77 -25.50
CA TYR A 521 19.97 -9.10 -26.61
C TYR A 521 18.86 -8.16 -26.10
N SER A 522 18.02 -8.66 -25.19
CA SER A 522 16.95 -7.87 -24.56
C SER A 522 17.52 -6.67 -23.80
N PHE A 523 18.68 -6.82 -23.15
CA PHE A 523 19.42 -5.72 -22.54
C PHE A 523 19.90 -4.69 -23.56
N GLY A 524 20.41 -5.10 -24.72
CA GLY A 524 20.81 -4.17 -25.78
C GLY A 524 19.66 -3.30 -26.28
N ILE A 525 18.48 -3.90 -26.50
CA ILE A 525 17.26 -3.17 -26.91
C ILE A 525 16.74 -2.27 -25.78
N THR A 526 16.82 -2.72 -24.52
CA THR A 526 16.47 -1.92 -23.34
C THR A 526 17.40 -0.72 -23.19
N ALA A 527 18.71 -0.91 -23.37
CA ALA A 527 19.70 0.14 -23.33
C ALA A 527 19.47 1.19 -24.44
N TYR A 528 19.10 0.74 -25.65
CA TYR A 528 18.67 1.65 -26.71
C TYR A 528 17.54 2.59 -26.27
N GLU A 529 16.50 2.05 -25.64
CA GLU A 529 15.34 2.84 -25.21
C GLU A 529 15.69 3.81 -24.06
N ILE A 530 16.49 3.38 -23.08
CA ILE A 530 16.99 4.24 -22.00
C ILE A 530 17.84 5.40 -22.52
N ILE A 531 18.71 5.12 -23.50
CA ILE A 531 19.65 6.11 -24.02
C ILE A 531 18.97 7.11 -24.94
N THR A 532 18.07 6.62 -25.81
CA THR A 532 17.49 7.42 -26.89
C THR A 532 16.11 7.97 -26.57
N GLY A 533 15.39 7.34 -25.64
CA GLY A 533 14.01 7.66 -25.28
C GLY A 533 12.98 7.22 -26.31
N PHE A 534 13.39 6.52 -27.37
CA PHE A 534 12.48 5.97 -28.37
C PHE A 534 12.20 4.50 -28.08
N ALA A 535 10.92 4.15 -28.00
CA ALA A 535 10.53 2.74 -28.02
C ALA A 535 11.00 2.07 -29.32
N PRO A 536 11.57 0.86 -29.28
CA PRO A 536 12.11 0.21 -30.46
C PRO A 536 10.98 -0.04 -31.47
N TYR A 537 11.24 0.29 -32.73
CA TYR A 537 10.30 0.10 -33.86
C TYR A 537 8.93 0.80 -33.70
N TYR A 538 8.85 1.91 -32.96
CA TYR A 538 7.59 2.60 -32.66
C TYR A 538 6.71 2.94 -33.88
N GLY A 539 7.29 3.14 -35.05
CA GLY A 539 6.57 3.58 -36.26
C GLY A 539 5.97 2.46 -37.10
N VAL A 540 6.09 1.19 -36.71
CA VAL A 540 5.65 0.04 -37.53
C VAL A 540 4.78 -0.95 -36.74
N PRO A 541 3.91 -1.74 -37.41
CA PRO A 541 3.22 -2.86 -36.77
C PRO A 541 4.21 -3.85 -36.14
N HIS A 542 3.85 -4.37 -34.97
CA HIS A 542 4.59 -5.49 -34.38
C HIS A 542 3.94 -6.78 -34.87
N ASP A 543 4.32 -7.26 -36.03
CA ASP A 543 3.72 -8.43 -36.67
C ASP A 543 4.79 -9.42 -37.14
N ARG A 544 4.36 -10.45 -37.89
CA ARG A 544 5.26 -11.45 -38.48
C ARG A 544 6.31 -10.82 -39.40
N GLU A 545 5.96 -9.74 -40.09
CA GLU A 545 6.88 -9.07 -41.01
C GLU A 545 8.00 -8.37 -40.25
N LEU A 546 7.69 -7.69 -39.14
CA LEU A 546 8.72 -7.14 -38.26
C LEU A 546 9.63 -8.26 -37.70
N SER A 547 9.07 -9.38 -37.23
CA SER A 547 9.88 -10.53 -36.80
C SER A 547 10.82 -11.03 -37.91
N ARG A 548 10.33 -11.15 -39.14
CA ARG A 548 11.13 -11.55 -40.31
C ARG A 548 12.25 -10.55 -40.61
N GLN A 549 11.99 -9.25 -40.47
CA GLN A 549 12.98 -8.20 -40.69
C GLN A 549 14.07 -8.23 -39.61
N ILE A 550 13.70 -8.42 -38.33
CA ILE A 550 14.65 -8.56 -37.22
C ILE A 550 15.59 -9.76 -37.42
N CYS A 551 15.04 -10.92 -37.83
CA CYS A 551 15.85 -12.09 -38.18
C CYS A 551 16.78 -11.83 -39.38
N ASN A 552 16.39 -10.96 -40.32
CA ASN A 552 17.24 -10.55 -41.44
C ASN A 552 18.25 -9.44 -41.12
N GLY A 553 18.30 -8.98 -39.87
CA GLY A 553 19.31 -8.03 -39.40
C GLY A 553 18.79 -6.64 -39.08
N LEU A 554 17.49 -6.36 -39.26
CA LEU A 554 16.92 -5.06 -38.91
C LEU A 554 17.15 -4.76 -37.43
N ARG A 555 17.64 -3.55 -37.14
CA ARG A 555 17.82 -3.02 -35.78
C ARG A 555 17.25 -1.60 -35.65
N PRO A 556 16.90 -1.15 -34.42
CA PRO A 556 16.53 0.24 -34.18
C PRO A 556 17.64 1.21 -34.59
N LYS A 557 17.27 2.37 -35.13
CA LYS A 557 18.25 3.39 -35.55
C LYS A 557 18.75 4.17 -34.33
N ILE A 558 20.05 4.11 -34.06
CA ILE A 558 20.71 4.88 -33.01
C ILE A 558 20.98 6.31 -33.53
N PRO A 559 20.57 7.37 -32.81
CA PRO A 559 20.89 8.74 -33.19
C PRO A 559 22.40 8.95 -33.28
N PHE A 560 22.88 9.59 -34.35
CA PHE A 560 24.32 9.76 -34.62
C PHE A 560 25.12 10.53 -33.56
N HIS A 561 24.44 11.31 -32.70
CA HIS A 561 25.06 12.06 -31.60
C HIS A 561 25.14 11.25 -30.31
N THR A 562 24.68 10.00 -30.31
CA THR A 562 24.87 9.08 -29.18
C THR A 562 26.36 8.79 -29.01
N PRO A 563 26.91 8.80 -27.78
CA PRO A 563 28.29 8.40 -27.53
C PRO A 563 28.62 7.07 -28.20
N ARG A 564 29.73 7.02 -28.93
CA ARG A 564 30.17 5.86 -29.69
C ARG A 564 30.48 4.67 -28.79
N LEU A 565 31.04 4.92 -27.60
CA LEU A 565 31.27 3.88 -26.59
C LEU A 565 29.96 3.21 -26.15
N ILE A 566 28.88 3.97 -26.02
CA ILE A 566 27.54 3.45 -25.68
C ILE A 566 26.88 2.78 -26.89
N THR A 567 27.09 3.33 -28.08
CA THR A 567 26.65 2.73 -29.34
C THR A 567 27.27 1.34 -29.52
N GLU A 568 28.57 1.18 -29.22
CA GLU A 568 29.25 -0.13 -29.25
C GLU A 568 28.62 -1.13 -28.28
N ILE A 569 28.27 -0.71 -27.06
CA ILE A 569 27.59 -1.56 -26.07
C ILE A 569 26.25 -2.07 -26.62
N ILE A 570 25.40 -1.15 -27.10
CA ILE A 570 24.09 -1.51 -27.67
C ILE A 570 24.27 -2.46 -28.85
N MET A 571 25.19 -2.13 -29.77
CA MET A 571 25.36 -2.89 -31.00
C MET A 571 25.90 -4.30 -30.77
N ARG A 572 26.90 -4.47 -29.88
CA ARG A 572 27.40 -5.80 -29.54
C ARG A 572 26.36 -6.64 -28.80
N SER A 573 25.53 -6.02 -27.95
CA SER A 573 24.49 -6.73 -27.22
C SER A 573 23.41 -7.34 -28.13
N TRP A 574 23.07 -6.69 -29.25
CA TRP A 574 22.02 -7.17 -30.16
C TRP A 574 22.53 -7.90 -31.43
N ASP A 575 23.78 -8.34 -31.44
CA ASP A 575 24.38 -9.08 -32.57
C ASP A 575 23.57 -10.35 -32.85
N ALA A 576 23.28 -10.64 -34.13
CA ALA A 576 22.58 -11.87 -34.51
C ALA A 576 23.38 -13.15 -34.18
N ARG A 577 24.71 -13.05 -34.08
CA ARG A 577 25.58 -14.16 -33.68
C ARG A 577 25.68 -14.22 -32.17
N ILE A 578 25.09 -15.26 -31.60
CA ILE A 578 25.02 -15.52 -30.16
C ILE A 578 26.40 -15.38 -29.49
N THR A 579 27.44 -15.96 -30.09
CA THR A 579 28.81 -16.00 -29.54
C THR A 579 29.54 -14.65 -29.56
N HIS A 580 29.03 -13.66 -30.29
CA HIS A 580 29.62 -12.33 -30.38
C HIS A 580 29.02 -11.34 -29.38
N ARG A 581 27.90 -11.72 -28.74
CA ARG A 581 27.30 -10.93 -27.66
C ARG A 581 28.20 -10.99 -26.42
N PRO A 582 28.43 -9.85 -25.75
CA PRO A 582 29.24 -9.82 -24.53
C PRO A 582 28.50 -10.52 -23.38
N THR A 583 29.23 -10.98 -22.36
CA THR A 583 28.58 -11.40 -21.12
C THR A 583 28.19 -10.21 -20.25
N PHE A 584 27.28 -10.42 -19.29
CA PHE A 584 26.94 -9.35 -18.34
C PHE A 584 28.13 -8.93 -17.46
N GLU A 585 29.09 -9.82 -17.18
CA GLU A 585 30.36 -9.44 -16.51
C GLU A 585 31.19 -8.46 -17.35
N GLU A 586 31.30 -8.70 -18.66
CA GLU A 586 32.02 -7.81 -19.56
C GLU A 586 31.34 -6.44 -19.67
N LEU A 587 30.01 -6.44 -19.82
CA LEU A 587 29.19 -5.23 -19.86
C LEU A 587 29.31 -4.44 -18.56
N CYS A 588 29.19 -5.10 -17.41
CA CYS A 588 29.27 -4.47 -16.09
C CYS A 588 30.63 -3.79 -15.89
N ARG A 589 31.73 -4.46 -16.25
CA ARG A 589 33.08 -3.88 -16.16
C ARG A 589 33.23 -2.65 -17.06
N LYS A 590 32.71 -2.67 -18.29
CA LYS A 590 32.77 -1.52 -19.21
C LYS A 590 31.93 -0.36 -18.67
N LEU A 591 30.68 -0.60 -18.27
CA LEU A 591 29.76 0.42 -17.79
C LEU A 591 30.20 1.03 -16.46
N PHE A 592 30.75 0.23 -15.54
CA PHE A 592 31.36 0.73 -14.30
C PHE A 592 32.51 1.70 -14.59
N LYS A 593 33.40 1.34 -15.53
CA LYS A 593 34.48 2.23 -15.96
C LYS A 593 33.92 3.53 -16.53
N TYR A 594 32.93 3.45 -17.42
CA TYR A 594 32.32 4.63 -18.05
C TYR A 594 31.63 5.54 -17.04
N LEU A 595 30.93 4.97 -16.06
CA LEU A 595 30.30 5.71 -14.97
C LEU A 595 31.34 6.46 -14.13
N ASN A 596 32.39 5.77 -13.67
CA ASN A 596 33.45 6.40 -12.87
C ASN A 596 34.19 7.48 -13.66
N ASP A 597 34.56 7.20 -14.92
CA ASP A 597 35.23 8.17 -15.78
C ASP A 597 34.36 9.43 -15.96
N TYR A 598 33.05 9.25 -16.18
CA TYR A 598 32.08 10.36 -16.29
C TYR A 598 31.95 11.17 -15.00
N GLN A 599 31.78 10.51 -13.85
CA GLN A 599 31.63 11.17 -12.54
C GLN A 599 32.88 11.93 -12.12
N GLU A 600 34.07 11.44 -12.49
CA GLU A 600 35.34 12.12 -12.27
C GLU A 600 35.66 13.19 -13.34
N GLY A 601 34.80 13.35 -14.35
CA GLY A 601 35.01 14.32 -15.44
C GLY A 601 36.20 13.99 -16.34
N LYS A 602 36.59 12.72 -16.43
CA LYS A 602 37.78 12.25 -17.16
C LYS A 602 37.41 11.23 -18.24
N GLY A 603 38.39 10.88 -19.07
CA GLY A 603 38.24 9.81 -20.06
C GLY A 603 37.37 10.19 -21.26
N GLU A 604 37.42 9.33 -22.27
CA GLU A 604 36.80 9.57 -23.57
C GLU A 604 35.27 9.65 -23.51
N ILE A 605 34.65 8.86 -22.61
CA ILE A 605 33.19 8.84 -22.45
C ILE A 605 32.64 10.22 -22.07
N THR A 606 33.34 10.96 -21.21
CA THR A 606 32.96 12.31 -20.77
C THR A 606 32.96 13.28 -21.93
N ILE A 607 33.97 13.21 -22.80
CA ILE A 607 34.06 14.05 -24.00
C ILE A 607 32.89 13.75 -24.95
N GLN A 608 32.64 12.46 -25.23
CA GLN A 608 31.57 12.05 -26.12
C GLN A 608 30.19 12.45 -25.58
N ILE A 609 29.96 12.30 -24.27
CA ILE A 609 28.73 12.74 -23.60
C ILE A 609 28.57 14.26 -23.69
N GLY A 610 29.62 15.03 -23.42
CA GLY A 610 29.57 16.49 -23.55
C GLY A 610 29.18 16.96 -24.96
N ILE A 611 29.67 16.28 -26.00
CA ILE A 611 29.27 16.53 -27.40
C ILE A 611 27.78 16.20 -27.60
N ALA A 612 27.31 15.05 -27.10
CA ALA A 612 25.92 14.62 -27.20
C ALA A 612 24.96 15.61 -26.53
N GLU A 613 25.30 16.07 -25.33
CA GLU A 613 24.50 17.06 -24.59
C GLU A 613 24.44 18.42 -25.30
N ASN A 614 25.58 18.90 -25.79
CA ASN A 614 25.65 20.15 -26.54
C ASN A 614 24.79 20.10 -27.81
N PHE A 615 24.78 18.95 -28.49
CA PHE A 615 23.92 18.73 -29.64
C PHE A 615 22.42 18.81 -29.26
N SER A 616 22.01 18.15 -28.18
CA SER A 616 20.64 18.18 -27.66
C SER A 616 20.20 19.59 -27.24
N LYS A 617 21.04 20.33 -26.52
CA LYS A 617 20.80 21.72 -26.08
C LYS A 617 20.66 22.70 -27.26
N ASN A 618 21.38 22.46 -28.36
CA ASN A 618 21.30 23.31 -29.56
C ASN A 618 20.09 23.00 -30.45
N LYS A 619 19.53 21.78 -30.37
CA LYS A 619 18.29 21.39 -31.06
C LYS A 619 17.07 22.10 -30.47
N SER A 620 17.02 22.32 -29.14
CA SER A 620 15.92 23.01 -28.45
C SER A 620 15.93 24.54 -28.60
N LYS A 621 17.07 25.16 -29.00
CA LYS A 621 17.21 26.61 -29.19
C LYS A 621 16.94 27.13 -30.61
N GLY A 622 16.50 26.26 -31.54
CA GLY A 622 15.72 26.65 -32.73
C GLY A 622 16.17 27.87 -33.55
N GLY A 623 17.45 28.01 -33.90
CA GLY A 623 17.91 29.04 -34.85
C GLY A 623 18.71 28.48 -36.03
N LEU A 624 19.65 27.57 -35.75
CA LEU A 624 20.64 27.14 -36.74
C LEU A 624 20.13 26.06 -37.73
N TRP A 625 19.12 25.28 -37.33
CA TRP A 625 18.56 24.21 -38.17
C TRP A 625 17.84 24.72 -39.43
N ARG A 626 17.40 25.98 -39.45
CA ARG A 626 16.73 26.61 -40.60
C ARG A 626 17.70 26.91 -41.76
N THR A 627 19.00 26.99 -41.48
CA THR A 627 20.01 27.42 -42.47
C THR A 627 20.71 26.23 -43.15
N ILE A 628 20.75 25.06 -42.50
CA ILE A 628 21.53 23.90 -42.98
C ILE A 628 20.74 23.01 -43.96
N ARG A 629 19.40 23.01 -43.91
CA ARG A 629 18.56 22.36 -44.94
C ARG A 629 17.77 23.42 -45.68
N GLY A 630 18.27 23.86 -46.82
CA GLY A 630 17.46 24.59 -47.80
C GLY A 630 16.29 23.71 -48.24
N GLY A 631 15.12 23.93 -47.66
CA GLY A 631 13.89 23.22 -48.03
C GLY A 631 12.75 23.50 -47.06
N ASN A 632 11.70 24.17 -47.56
CA ASN A 632 10.42 24.39 -46.87
C ASN A 632 9.66 23.07 -46.68
N SER A 633 10.12 22.25 -45.73
CA SER A 633 9.44 21.03 -45.29
C SER A 633 9.18 21.13 -43.79
N THR A 634 7.91 21.32 -43.43
CA THR A 634 7.40 21.35 -42.05
C THR A 634 7.29 19.95 -41.45
N ILE A 635 8.25 19.05 -41.70
CA ILE A 635 8.30 17.75 -41.03
C ILE A 635 8.96 17.97 -39.67
N LYS A 636 8.14 18.09 -38.62
CA LYS A 636 8.62 18.03 -37.22
C LYS A 636 9.26 16.66 -37.01
N THR A 637 10.57 16.64 -36.78
CA THR A 637 11.29 15.39 -36.48
C THR A 637 10.80 14.89 -35.12
N PRO A 638 10.42 13.61 -34.99
CA PRO A 638 9.95 13.07 -33.72
C PRO A 638 11.04 13.23 -32.63
N THR A 639 10.58 13.59 -31.44
CA THR A 639 11.37 13.67 -30.22
C THR A 639 10.87 12.61 -29.24
N PRO A 640 11.69 12.19 -28.26
CA PRO A 640 11.28 11.22 -27.25
C PRO A 640 9.95 11.55 -26.54
N LEU A 641 9.60 12.83 -26.38
CA LEU A 641 8.34 13.24 -25.75
C LEU A 641 7.11 13.27 -26.67
N ASN A 642 7.27 13.21 -28.00
CA ASN A 642 6.17 13.47 -28.93
C ASN A 642 6.06 12.52 -30.13
N TYR A 643 6.83 11.44 -30.15
CA TYR A 643 6.67 10.42 -31.18
C TYR A 643 5.36 9.66 -30.97
N GLN A 644 4.66 9.35 -32.06
CA GLN A 644 3.45 8.56 -32.03
C GLN A 644 3.79 7.11 -32.39
N THR A 645 3.29 6.18 -31.59
CA THR A 645 3.40 4.75 -31.86
C THR A 645 2.36 4.35 -32.91
N HIS A 646 2.72 3.43 -33.79
CA HIS A 646 1.77 2.76 -34.66
C HIS A 646 0.70 2.05 -33.79
N PRO A 647 -0.60 2.07 -34.16
CA PRO A 647 -1.66 1.44 -33.35
C PRO A 647 -1.44 -0.06 -33.11
N GLU A 648 -0.75 -0.73 -34.03
CA GLU A 648 -0.39 -2.16 -33.95
C GLU A 648 1.02 -2.40 -33.37
N ALA A 649 1.69 -1.36 -32.85
CA ALA A 649 2.92 -1.52 -32.09
C ALA A 649 2.59 -1.93 -30.65
N ILE A 650 2.76 -3.21 -30.34
CA ILE A 650 2.39 -3.80 -29.05
C ILE A 650 3.64 -4.03 -28.19
N TYR A 651 3.66 -3.40 -27.02
CA TYR A 651 4.79 -3.41 -26.08
C TYR A 651 4.52 -4.21 -24.80
N THR A 652 3.50 -5.06 -24.83
CA THR A 652 3.12 -6.00 -23.77
C THR A 652 3.31 -7.43 -24.23
N SER A 653 3.69 -8.32 -23.31
CA SER A 653 4.01 -9.71 -23.63
C SER A 653 2.80 -10.46 -24.17
N ARG A 654 3.02 -11.27 -25.21
CA ARG A 654 1.98 -12.08 -25.84
C ARG A 654 2.57 -13.30 -26.53
N LEU A 655 1.71 -14.26 -26.86
CA LEU A 655 2.06 -15.39 -27.71
C LEU A 655 2.39 -14.90 -29.14
N LEU A 656 3.55 -15.30 -29.65
CA LEU A 656 3.99 -15.06 -31.02
C LEU A 656 4.11 -16.40 -31.75
N ASN A 657 3.11 -16.71 -32.58
CA ASN A 657 3.10 -17.95 -33.35
C ASN A 657 3.54 -17.69 -34.80
N TYR A 658 4.85 -17.53 -35.01
CA TYR A 658 5.43 -17.28 -36.32
C TYR A 658 6.38 -18.40 -36.72
N SER A 659 5.91 -19.32 -37.57
CA SER A 659 6.73 -20.41 -38.09
C SER A 659 7.57 -19.98 -39.31
N ASN A 660 8.69 -20.68 -39.54
CA ASN A 660 9.53 -20.57 -40.74
C ASN A 660 10.13 -19.16 -40.98
N LEU A 661 10.66 -18.53 -39.92
CA LEU A 661 11.44 -17.30 -40.04
C LEU A 661 12.86 -17.60 -40.60
N PRO A 662 13.50 -16.64 -41.30
CA PRO A 662 14.82 -16.83 -41.87
C PRO A 662 15.89 -16.98 -40.78
N LYS A 663 16.99 -17.68 -41.09
CA LYS A 663 18.10 -17.81 -40.14
C LYS A 663 18.64 -16.41 -39.75
N PRO A 664 18.86 -16.16 -38.45
CA PRO A 664 19.37 -14.88 -37.98
C PRO A 664 20.68 -14.48 -38.66
N LYS A 665 20.74 -13.24 -39.13
CA LYS A 665 21.96 -12.60 -39.64
C LYS A 665 21.96 -11.11 -39.30
N ASN A 666 23.14 -10.49 -39.34
CA ASN A 666 23.25 -9.03 -39.29
C ASN A 666 23.07 -8.43 -40.70
N GLU A 667 22.75 -7.15 -40.78
CA GLU A 667 22.83 -6.39 -42.03
C GLU A 667 24.28 -6.36 -42.56
N GLU A 668 24.45 -6.26 -43.88
CA GLU A 668 25.78 -6.31 -44.52
C GLU A 668 26.73 -5.21 -44.02
N ILE A 669 26.20 -4.06 -43.63
CA ILE A 669 26.97 -2.91 -43.15
C ILE A 669 27.36 -3.01 -41.67
N PHE A 670 26.78 -3.95 -40.92
CA PHE A 670 26.88 -4.00 -39.45
C PHE A 670 28.33 -4.08 -38.94
N GLU A 671 29.15 -4.94 -39.55
CA GLU A 671 30.56 -5.07 -39.17
C GLU A 671 31.38 -3.83 -39.51
N LYS A 672 31.09 -3.23 -40.66
CA LYS A 672 31.76 -1.99 -41.06
C LYS A 672 31.43 -0.85 -40.10
N GLU A 673 30.17 -0.75 -39.66
CA GLU A 673 29.75 0.23 -38.65
C GLU A 673 30.46 -0.01 -37.31
N LEU A 674 30.56 -1.25 -36.84
CA LEU A 674 31.31 -1.60 -35.62
C LEU A 674 32.80 -1.27 -35.74
N GLU A 675 33.43 -1.54 -36.89
CA GLU A 675 34.82 -1.16 -37.14
C GLU A 675 35.03 0.36 -37.14
N GLU A 676 34.12 1.12 -37.75
CA GLU A 676 34.18 2.58 -37.75
C GLU A 676 34.03 3.17 -36.34
N ILE A 677 33.16 2.57 -35.52
CA ILE A 677 33.04 2.89 -34.10
C ILE A 677 34.36 2.60 -33.39
N ALA A 678 34.93 1.40 -33.54
CA ALA A 678 36.18 1.01 -32.88
C ALA A 678 37.38 1.91 -33.28
N LYS A 679 37.50 2.25 -34.57
CA LYS A 679 38.56 3.14 -35.09
C LYS A 679 38.43 4.57 -34.54
N SER A 680 37.21 5.06 -34.38
CA SER A 680 37.02 6.40 -33.82
C SER A 680 37.31 6.47 -32.32
N VAL A 681 37.02 5.39 -31.60
CA VAL A 681 37.32 5.28 -30.17
C VAL A 681 38.84 5.29 -29.95
N SER A 682 39.60 4.56 -30.77
CA SER A 682 41.07 4.56 -30.64
C SER A 682 41.70 5.94 -30.92
N VAL A 683 41.16 6.71 -31.87
CA VAL A 683 41.66 8.06 -32.18
C VAL A 683 41.38 9.05 -31.04
N LEU A 684 40.16 9.06 -30.49
CA LEU A 684 39.81 9.98 -29.39
C LEU A 684 40.49 9.61 -28.07
N SER A 685 40.67 8.31 -27.80
CA SER A 685 41.44 7.82 -26.65
C SER A 685 42.90 8.30 -26.69
N ALA A 686 43.54 8.33 -27.86
CA ALA A 686 44.89 8.86 -28.04
C ALA A 686 44.98 10.38 -27.78
N VAL A 687 43.94 11.14 -28.17
CA VAL A 687 43.87 12.59 -27.90
C VAL A 687 43.59 12.88 -26.42
N ALA A 688 42.80 12.06 -25.74
CA ALA A 688 42.46 12.23 -24.31
C ALA A 688 43.62 11.86 -23.36
N SER A 689 44.66 11.17 -23.84
CA SER A 689 45.86 10.82 -23.09
C SER A 689 46.97 11.88 -23.09
N GLU A 690 46.82 12.96 -23.88
CA GLU A 690 47.71 14.12 -23.82
C GLU A 690 47.21 15.10 -22.73
N PRO A 691 48.10 15.74 -21.94
CA PRO A 691 47.68 16.65 -20.89
C PRO A 691 46.94 17.85 -21.50
N ILE A 692 45.64 17.95 -21.21
CA ILE A 692 44.77 19.02 -21.67
C ILE A 692 45.21 20.31 -20.96
N ASN A 693 46.04 21.10 -21.63
CA ASN A 693 46.31 22.48 -21.23
C ASN A 693 45.08 23.31 -21.62
N MET A 694 44.12 23.46 -20.71
CA MET A 694 42.99 24.36 -20.88
C MET A 694 43.45 25.82 -20.82
N HIS A 695 44.12 26.29 -21.87
CA HIS A 695 44.15 27.70 -22.24
C HIS A 695 43.85 27.76 -23.74
N VAL A 696 42.65 28.20 -24.07
CA VAL A 696 42.33 28.74 -25.40
C VAL A 696 41.83 30.18 -25.18
N PRO A 697 42.29 31.16 -25.98
CA PRO A 697 41.96 32.59 -25.82
C PRO A 697 40.47 32.92 -25.99
#